data_AF-A0A6L8UYZ2-F1
#
_entry.id   AF-A0A6L8UYZ2-F1
#
_cell.length_a   1.000
_cell.length_b   1.000
_cell.length_c   1.000
_cell.angle_alpha   90.00
_cell.angle_beta   90.00
_cell.angle_gamma   90.00
#
_symmetry.space_group_name_H-M   'P 1'
#
loop_
_entity.id
_entity.type
_entity.pdbx_description
1 polymer ?
#
loop_
_entity_poly.entity_id
_entity_poly.type
_entity_poly.pdbx_seq_one_letter_code
_entity_poly.pdbx_strand_id
1 'polypeptide(L)'
;MQVNYALKRPVICSSEHMNGEGRLAVDGEAGTYWQPLSFDRKEDNKVWITVDLERIVTFNQIILKFASGFISGYQIVYSEDNLIWQEAYRKDASKDDIEATNTCIFPRVTARYVKLEAELFDPERDFQFIDFGVYEMPSIPEGPLLAKVCVSEGEDEGEGKSLEQWHTLSLAQGGCAQLSIIGFMTDGTVADLTQAEIVTTSTNPEVAVWDEEGTITALTAGIAQVKSRVTLQGVTQELSLFVDAHDSSERIAEIWLTHPSLVMEIGQPAIVAAGSEFPALHMMAREHTSVKTTLIDDLTGEVVTQWEREIDAHTECTWTLPGNVSQVGHFQWRVELQVNGNIVGYDAFYFTVAAPTASKEGQSQIVYLSEAGKLVYVPDYKGNRVIDFSNAGYGGGGVPLPDVPTVITIEPVAGDNTAHIQHALDHISALQLSPDGFRGAVLLKKGVYPVSGQLHIRASGVVLRGEGAGEDGTLLYATGTEKRSVIDIQGASAPQLLTETSATITDLYVPSGSRSFHVEDASRFRPGDTVKVLRYGNERWIHAIGMDSIRKRPVAGGTVQWSPFELSFDRVITSIEGNRVTLDAPIASAIEKQWGSGAIVKYEDIGRIERVGVEHLRIDVTYDPSIMETRIDGNEGSAAYLADENHAITGVYLDRVKHAWVRDIAGFHLQHALVQVERDTKWTTIQDCVVSDFVSVITGGRRYSFHLVGELTLVQRVYSESARHAFTVDARVAGPNVFLDCESKQDYNTSEPHHRWSVGCLYDNVNGRIHIQDRAWLGSGHGWAGANYVTWNTSNELVSQQPPTAQNYAIGHVGKKGKALLPNSYDPRLRNEAFWDSFGTHVTPRSLYIQQLQDRIGAEAVNLLTTG
;
A
#
# COMPACT_ATOMS: atom_id res chain seq x y z
N MET A 1 -30.27 40.40 -5.32
CA MET A 1 -30.26 39.15 -4.53
C MET A 1 -31.15 38.16 -5.24
N GLN A 2 -30.62 36.98 -5.53
CA GLN A 2 -31.39 35.88 -6.10
C GLN A 2 -32.35 35.36 -5.01
N VAL A 3 -33.63 35.14 -5.35
CA VAL A 3 -34.63 34.68 -4.39
C VAL A 3 -34.58 33.16 -4.30
N ASN A 4 -34.35 32.61 -3.11
CA ASN A 4 -34.49 31.17 -2.86
C ASN A 4 -35.98 30.82 -2.74
N TYR A 5 -36.54 30.08 -3.68
CA TYR A 5 -37.95 29.68 -3.66
C TYR A 5 -38.26 28.61 -2.61
N ALA A 6 -37.28 27.81 -2.21
CA ALA A 6 -37.41 26.75 -1.22
C ALA A 6 -37.36 27.26 0.24
N LEU A 7 -36.88 28.48 0.47
CA LEU A 7 -36.68 29.02 1.83
C LEU A 7 -37.98 28.99 2.65
N LYS A 8 -37.95 28.27 3.77
CA LYS A 8 -39.04 28.06 4.73
C LYS A 8 -40.30 27.45 4.12
N ARG A 9 -40.15 26.69 3.04
CA ARG A 9 -41.25 25.97 2.40
C ARG A 9 -41.54 24.63 3.08
N PRO A 10 -42.76 24.09 2.95
CA PRO A 10 -43.07 22.75 3.41
C PRO A 10 -42.19 21.70 2.72
N VAL A 11 -41.76 20.70 3.49
CA VAL A 11 -40.97 19.57 2.99
C VAL A 11 -41.55 18.25 3.44
N ILE A 12 -41.34 17.22 2.63
CA ILE A 12 -41.63 15.82 2.95
C ILE A 12 -40.34 15.04 2.69
N CYS A 13 -39.93 14.21 3.63
CA CYS A 13 -38.71 13.42 3.53
C CYS A 13 -39.03 11.92 3.62
N SER A 14 -38.08 11.08 3.22
CA SER A 14 -38.16 9.63 3.39
C SER A 14 -38.32 9.24 4.87
N SER A 15 -37.57 9.90 5.75
CA SER A 15 -37.70 9.83 7.20
C SER A 15 -37.00 11.01 7.88
N GLU A 16 -37.17 11.17 9.20
CA GLU A 16 -36.49 12.22 9.95
C GLU A 16 -36.08 11.76 11.36
N HIS A 17 -34.88 12.15 11.76
CA HIS A 17 -34.38 12.00 13.12
C HIS A 17 -34.86 13.17 13.98
N MET A 18 -35.06 12.96 15.29
CA MET A 18 -35.60 13.99 16.20
C MET A 18 -34.77 15.29 16.26
N ASN A 19 -33.47 15.19 15.98
CA ASN A 19 -32.54 16.34 15.96
C ASN A 19 -32.19 16.80 14.53
N GLY A 20 -32.85 16.25 13.51
CA GLY A 20 -32.55 16.50 12.10
C GLY A 20 -33.82 16.46 11.25
N GLU A 21 -34.82 17.25 11.62
CA GLU A 21 -36.09 17.37 10.90
C GLU A 21 -35.90 17.91 9.48
N GLY A 22 -36.74 17.47 8.54
CA GLY A 22 -36.64 17.88 7.13
C GLY A 22 -36.64 19.40 6.91
N ARG A 23 -37.45 20.13 7.69
CA ARG A 23 -37.60 21.60 7.59
C ARG A 23 -36.28 22.37 7.79
N LEU A 24 -35.30 21.75 8.44
CA LEU A 24 -33.99 22.33 8.69
C LEU A 24 -33.16 22.43 7.40
N ALA A 25 -33.42 21.59 6.40
CA ALA A 25 -32.74 21.68 5.10
C ALA A 25 -33.20 22.88 4.24
N VAL A 26 -34.18 23.66 4.70
CA VAL A 26 -34.72 24.83 3.95
C VAL A 26 -34.86 26.07 4.83
N ASP A 27 -34.24 26.10 6.01
CA ASP A 27 -34.37 27.21 6.95
C ASP A 27 -33.39 28.37 6.68
N GLY A 28 -32.32 28.12 5.92
CA GLY A 28 -31.26 29.06 5.58
C GLY A 28 -30.12 29.14 6.61
N GLU A 29 -30.08 28.26 7.60
CA GLU A 29 -29.11 28.25 8.70
C GLU A 29 -28.00 27.21 8.47
N ALA A 30 -26.73 27.62 8.55
CA ALA A 30 -25.61 26.71 8.26
C ALA A 30 -25.33 25.67 9.37
N GLY A 31 -25.94 25.83 10.55
CA GLY A 31 -25.71 24.99 11.73
C GLY A 31 -26.78 23.92 11.97
N THR A 32 -27.81 23.86 11.13
CA THR A 32 -28.90 22.89 11.21
C THR A 32 -28.82 21.95 9.99
N TYR A 33 -29.45 20.77 10.08
CA TYR A 33 -29.44 19.79 9.00
C TYR A 33 -30.66 18.88 9.07
N TRP A 34 -31.08 18.36 7.93
CA TRP A 34 -31.92 17.16 7.85
C TRP A 34 -31.06 15.91 7.96
N GLN A 35 -31.54 14.93 8.74
CA GLN A 35 -30.94 13.61 8.85
C GLN A 35 -32.04 12.52 8.82
N PRO A 36 -32.01 11.61 7.84
CA PRO A 36 -32.91 10.47 7.79
C PRO A 36 -32.54 9.42 8.86
N LEU A 37 -33.53 8.61 9.25
CA LEU A 37 -33.36 7.51 10.21
C LEU A 37 -32.40 6.45 9.67
N SER A 38 -31.66 5.79 10.57
CA SER A 38 -30.75 4.71 10.18
C SER A 38 -31.44 3.54 9.49
N PHE A 39 -32.71 3.27 9.78
CA PHE A 39 -33.45 2.18 9.15
C PHE A 39 -33.72 2.46 7.67
N ASP A 40 -34.17 3.69 7.36
CA ASP A 40 -34.48 4.17 6.01
C ASP A 40 -33.22 4.15 5.12
N ARG A 41 -32.09 4.67 5.61
CA ARG A 41 -30.81 4.62 4.88
C ARG A 41 -30.39 3.21 4.45
N LYS A 42 -30.77 2.19 5.23
CA LYS A 42 -30.33 0.79 5.03
C LYS A 42 -31.35 -0.05 4.28
N GLU A 43 -32.55 0.48 4.00
CA GLU A 43 -33.61 -0.26 3.31
C GLU A 43 -33.23 -0.51 1.85
N ASP A 44 -32.84 0.54 1.14
CA ASP A 44 -32.48 0.50 -0.28
C ASP A 44 -31.24 1.35 -0.63
N ASN A 45 -30.53 1.85 0.39
CA ASN A 45 -29.41 2.78 0.27
C ASN A 45 -29.79 4.12 -0.37
N LYS A 46 -31.06 4.53 -0.28
CA LYS A 46 -31.55 5.79 -0.84
C LYS A 46 -32.24 6.61 0.22
N VAL A 47 -32.12 7.93 0.08
CA VAL A 47 -32.83 8.90 0.91
C VAL A 47 -33.30 10.05 0.04
N TRP A 48 -34.43 10.65 0.40
CA TRP A 48 -34.98 11.73 -0.41
C TRP A 48 -35.67 12.81 0.42
N ILE A 49 -35.66 14.03 -0.12
CA ILE A 49 -36.37 15.20 0.40
C ILE A 49 -37.08 15.92 -0.74
N THR A 50 -38.36 16.16 -0.57
CA THR A 50 -39.25 16.89 -1.49
C THR A 50 -39.62 18.23 -0.88
N VAL A 51 -39.46 19.32 -1.64
CA VAL A 51 -39.90 20.67 -1.27
C VAL A 51 -41.15 21.03 -2.06
N ASP A 52 -42.22 21.45 -1.37
CA ASP A 52 -43.40 22.06 -1.99
C ASP A 52 -43.19 23.58 -2.06
N LEU A 53 -42.99 24.14 -3.26
CA LEU A 53 -42.79 25.58 -3.45
C LEU A 53 -44.09 26.40 -3.24
N GLU A 54 -45.21 25.74 -2.93
CA GLU A 54 -46.58 26.24 -2.70
C GLU A 54 -47.25 26.90 -3.91
N ARG A 55 -46.48 27.14 -4.96
CA ARG A 55 -46.91 27.69 -6.25
C ARG A 55 -46.04 27.14 -7.36
N ILE A 56 -46.59 27.15 -8.57
CA ILE A 56 -45.84 26.84 -9.77
C ILE A 56 -44.88 28.02 -10.05
N VAL A 57 -43.58 27.73 -10.15
CA VAL A 57 -42.53 28.70 -10.50
C VAL A 57 -41.60 28.10 -11.55
N THR A 58 -40.93 28.99 -12.28
CA THR A 58 -39.85 28.61 -13.20
C THR A 58 -38.51 28.70 -12.48
N PHE A 59 -37.66 27.69 -12.66
CA PHE A 59 -36.33 27.63 -12.06
C PHE A 59 -35.40 26.75 -12.91
N ASN A 60 -34.10 26.87 -12.67
CA ASN A 60 -33.05 26.18 -13.42
C ASN A 60 -31.73 26.04 -12.65
N GLN A 61 -31.73 26.42 -11.37
CA GLN A 61 -30.59 26.26 -10.51
C GLN A 61 -31.01 25.68 -9.16
N ILE A 62 -30.26 24.68 -8.70
CA ILE A 62 -30.36 24.16 -7.34
C ILE A 62 -28.99 24.21 -6.68
N ILE A 63 -28.94 24.69 -5.44
CA ILE A 63 -27.73 24.67 -4.62
C ILE A 63 -27.98 23.70 -3.47
N LEU A 64 -27.17 22.65 -3.39
CA LEU A 64 -27.22 21.62 -2.36
C LEU A 64 -26.03 21.80 -1.41
N LYS A 65 -26.26 21.74 -0.10
CA LYS A 65 -25.17 21.70 0.90
C LYS A 65 -25.25 20.44 1.77
N PHE A 66 -24.20 19.64 1.75
CA PHE A 66 -24.05 18.43 2.55
C PHE A 66 -23.07 18.66 3.70
N ALA A 67 -23.40 18.18 4.89
CA ALA A 67 -22.46 18.08 6.02
C ALA A 67 -21.71 16.75 6.01
N SER A 68 -22.40 15.67 5.67
CA SER A 68 -21.90 14.30 5.55
C SER A 68 -22.88 13.47 4.72
N GLY A 69 -22.47 12.32 4.18
CA GLY A 69 -23.45 11.48 3.50
C GLY A 69 -22.97 10.29 2.69
N PHE A 70 -21.67 10.08 2.50
CA PHE A 70 -21.17 8.89 1.79
C PHE A 70 -21.97 8.58 0.51
N ILE A 71 -22.17 9.62 -0.31
CA ILE A 71 -23.06 9.65 -1.47
C ILE A 71 -22.32 9.09 -2.68
N SER A 72 -22.90 8.12 -3.39
CA SER A 72 -22.41 7.65 -4.69
C SER A 72 -23.06 8.37 -5.88
N GLY A 73 -24.23 8.97 -5.68
CA GLY A 73 -24.89 9.76 -6.71
C GLY A 73 -26.13 10.46 -6.19
N TYR A 74 -26.63 11.43 -6.94
CA TYR A 74 -27.94 12.02 -6.68
C TYR A 74 -28.62 12.48 -7.95
N GLN A 75 -29.94 12.60 -7.89
CA GLN A 75 -30.73 13.22 -8.94
C GLN A 75 -31.67 14.28 -8.38
N ILE A 76 -31.94 15.27 -9.22
CA ILE A 76 -32.98 16.27 -9.02
C ILE A 76 -34.11 15.92 -9.95
N VAL A 77 -35.29 15.75 -9.37
CA VAL A 77 -36.54 15.58 -10.10
C VAL A 77 -37.54 16.66 -9.73
N TYR A 78 -38.43 17.03 -10.65
CA TYR A 78 -39.45 18.05 -10.44
C TYR A 78 -40.83 17.56 -10.89
N SER A 79 -41.88 18.19 -10.36
CA SER A 79 -43.27 17.83 -10.65
C SER A 79 -44.21 19.03 -10.47
N GLU A 80 -45.27 19.08 -11.27
CA GLU A 80 -46.38 20.03 -11.07
C GLU A 80 -47.41 19.50 -10.06
N ASP A 81 -47.56 18.18 -9.94
CA ASP A 81 -48.67 17.52 -9.24
C ASP A 81 -48.23 16.57 -8.10
N ASN A 82 -46.92 16.40 -7.89
CA ASN A 82 -46.30 15.49 -6.92
C ASN A 82 -46.51 13.99 -7.24
N LEU A 83 -46.96 13.66 -8.45
CA LEU A 83 -47.25 12.29 -8.90
C LEU A 83 -46.35 11.90 -10.07
N ILE A 84 -46.26 12.76 -11.09
CA ILE A 84 -45.43 12.54 -12.26
C ILE A 84 -44.16 13.37 -12.11
N TRP A 85 -43.02 12.67 -12.07
CA TRP A 85 -41.72 13.26 -11.86
C TRP A 85 -40.89 13.22 -13.13
N GLN A 86 -40.21 14.32 -13.42
CA GLN A 86 -39.26 14.45 -14.54
C GLN A 86 -37.87 14.73 -13.99
N GLU A 87 -36.85 14.18 -14.63
CA GLU A 87 -35.45 14.44 -14.27
C GLU A 87 -35.03 15.83 -14.78
N ALA A 88 -34.51 16.65 -13.88
CA ALA A 88 -33.86 17.92 -14.22
C ALA A 88 -32.34 17.77 -14.28
N TYR A 89 -31.75 16.98 -13.38
CA TYR A 89 -30.30 16.89 -13.23
C TYR A 89 -29.89 15.59 -12.55
N ARG A 90 -28.69 15.10 -12.88
CA ARG A 90 -28.09 13.91 -12.27
C ARG A 90 -26.59 14.10 -12.09
N LYS A 91 -26.06 13.61 -10.98
CA LYS A 91 -24.62 13.54 -10.71
C LYS A 91 -24.25 12.18 -10.13
N ASP A 92 -23.10 11.67 -10.57
CA ASP A 92 -22.58 10.34 -10.23
C ASP A 92 -21.12 10.49 -9.77
N ALA A 93 -20.83 10.04 -8.55
CA ALA A 93 -19.51 10.14 -7.92
C ALA A 93 -18.44 9.32 -8.66
N SER A 94 -18.85 8.30 -9.42
CA SER A 94 -17.93 7.52 -10.24
C SER A 94 -17.37 8.31 -11.44
N LYS A 95 -17.99 9.43 -11.79
CA LYS A 95 -17.55 10.32 -12.87
C LYS A 95 -16.89 11.55 -12.27
N ASP A 96 -17.64 12.28 -11.45
CA ASP A 96 -17.23 13.56 -10.86
C ASP A 96 -17.40 13.59 -9.35
N ASP A 97 -16.46 14.23 -8.66
CA ASP A 97 -16.53 14.38 -7.21
C ASP A 97 -17.80 15.13 -6.76
N ILE A 98 -18.46 14.61 -5.73
CA ILE A 98 -19.55 15.29 -5.04
C ILE A 98 -18.95 16.15 -3.92
N GLU A 99 -19.11 17.46 -4.03
CA GLU A 99 -18.55 18.40 -3.07
C GLU A 99 -19.48 18.65 -1.88
N ALA A 100 -19.00 19.36 -0.86
CA ALA A 100 -19.85 19.79 0.25
C ALA A 100 -20.93 20.78 -0.20
N THR A 101 -20.69 21.55 -1.26
CA THR A 101 -21.68 22.41 -1.90
C THR A 101 -21.72 22.09 -3.39
N ASN A 102 -22.88 21.75 -3.94
CA ASN A 102 -23.04 21.47 -5.36
C ASN A 102 -24.06 22.42 -5.97
N THR A 103 -23.69 23.06 -7.09
CA THR A 103 -24.58 23.89 -7.90
C THR A 103 -25.01 23.10 -9.12
N CYS A 104 -26.29 22.77 -9.20
CA CYS A 104 -26.90 22.04 -10.30
C CYS A 104 -27.54 23.07 -11.26
N ILE A 105 -27.14 23.07 -12.52
CA ILE A 105 -27.71 23.93 -13.58
C ILE A 105 -28.29 23.02 -14.65
N PHE A 106 -29.51 23.31 -15.09
CA PHE A 106 -30.25 22.51 -16.07
C PHE A 106 -31.18 23.42 -16.91
N PRO A 107 -31.76 22.95 -18.03
CA PRO A 107 -32.71 23.75 -18.81
C PRO A 107 -33.86 24.29 -17.94
N ARG A 108 -34.46 25.43 -18.29
CA ARG A 108 -35.56 25.99 -17.48
C ARG A 108 -36.74 25.02 -17.42
N VAL A 109 -37.20 24.77 -16.21
CA VAL A 109 -38.39 23.96 -15.94
C VAL A 109 -39.38 24.77 -15.14
N THR A 110 -40.66 24.40 -15.25
CA THR A 110 -41.76 25.01 -14.51
C THR A 110 -42.39 23.93 -13.65
N ALA A 111 -42.40 24.11 -12.33
CA ALA A 111 -42.89 23.09 -11.41
C ALA A 111 -43.35 23.70 -10.08
N ARG A 112 -44.08 22.91 -9.29
CA ARG A 112 -44.42 23.24 -7.90
C ARG A 112 -43.58 22.45 -6.90
N TYR A 113 -43.20 21.22 -7.23
CA TYR A 113 -42.46 20.33 -6.36
C TYR A 113 -41.07 20.06 -6.93
N VAL A 114 -40.08 19.99 -6.05
CA VAL A 114 -38.70 19.65 -6.38
C VAL A 114 -38.19 18.64 -5.37
N LYS A 115 -37.51 17.59 -5.82
CA LYS A 115 -37.02 16.53 -4.95
C LYS A 115 -35.56 16.22 -5.25
N LEU A 116 -34.79 16.05 -4.18
CA LEU A 116 -33.46 15.44 -4.19
C LEU A 116 -33.63 13.95 -3.84
N GLU A 117 -33.09 13.07 -4.67
CA GLU A 117 -32.94 11.65 -4.38
C GLU A 117 -31.44 11.32 -4.36
N ALA A 118 -30.92 10.94 -3.19
CA ALA A 118 -29.51 10.63 -2.99
C ALA A 118 -29.30 9.12 -2.79
N GLU A 119 -28.29 8.58 -3.46
CA GLU A 119 -27.84 7.19 -3.33
C GLU A 119 -26.58 7.12 -2.47
N LEU A 120 -26.55 6.21 -1.50
CA LEU A 120 -25.48 6.06 -0.52
C LEU A 120 -24.62 4.83 -0.85
N PHE A 121 -23.30 4.92 -0.74
CA PHE A 121 -22.41 3.76 -0.84
C PHE A 121 -22.04 3.15 0.52
N ASP A 122 -22.26 3.89 1.62
CA ASP A 122 -22.06 3.42 3.00
C ASP A 122 -23.25 3.85 3.88
N PRO A 123 -24.37 3.08 3.87
CA PRO A 123 -25.61 3.44 4.59
C PRO A 123 -25.50 3.30 6.11
N GLU A 124 -24.41 2.70 6.60
CA GLU A 124 -24.12 2.57 8.04
C GLU A 124 -23.72 3.91 8.65
N ARG A 125 -23.19 4.83 7.83
CA ARG A 125 -22.78 6.17 8.26
C ARG A 125 -23.94 7.16 8.20
N ASP A 126 -23.81 8.25 8.93
CA ASP A 126 -24.80 9.32 8.91
C ASP A 126 -24.77 10.09 7.58
N PHE A 127 -25.98 10.48 7.15
CA PHE A 127 -26.24 11.43 6.09
C PHE A 127 -26.84 12.69 6.69
N GLN A 128 -26.24 13.83 6.40
CA GLN A 128 -26.65 15.13 6.94
C GLN A 128 -26.65 16.17 5.84
N PHE A 129 -27.81 16.79 5.63
CA PHE A 129 -28.07 17.72 4.55
C PHE A 129 -28.50 19.08 5.10
N ILE A 130 -27.68 20.10 4.84
CA ILE A 130 -27.77 21.43 5.46
C ILE A 130 -28.78 22.32 4.73
N ASP A 131 -28.74 22.38 3.39
CA ASP A 131 -29.46 23.42 2.66
C ASP A 131 -29.87 22.96 1.25
N PHE A 132 -31.14 23.22 0.91
CA PHE A 132 -31.77 23.01 -0.39
C PHE A 132 -32.23 24.37 -0.94
N GLY A 133 -31.40 24.98 -1.76
CA GLY A 133 -31.74 26.23 -2.45
C GLY A 133 -32.31 25.99 -3.84
N VAL A 134 -33.43 26.62 -4.18
CA VAL A 134 -34.04 26.60 -5.52
C VAL A 134 -34.08 28.02 -6.07
N TYR A 135 -33.50 28.24 -7.24
CA TYR A 135 -33.34 29.57 -7.82
C TYR A 135 -33.63 29.60 -9.33
N GLU A 136 -34.06 30.77 -9.78
CA GLU A 136 -34.06 31.12 -11.20
C GLU A 136 -32.77 31.88 -11.55
N MET A 137 -32.14 31.48 -12.65
CA MET A 137 -31.02 32.16 -13.32
C MET A 137 -31.49 32.61 -14.71
N PRO A 138 -31.94 33.87 -14.84
CA PRO A 138 -32.44 34.40 -16.11
C PRO A 138 -31.38 34.49 -17.23
N SER A 139 -30.10 34.39 -16.89
CA SER A 139 -28.98 34.43 -17.85
C SER A 139 -28.80 33.12 -18.64
N ILE A 140 -29.31 32.00 -18.13
CA ILE A 140 -29.23 30.70 -18.80
C ILE A 140 -30.44 30.55 -19.75
N PRO A 141 -30.25 30.14 -21.01
CA PRO A 141 -31.33 30.03 -22.00
C PRO A 141 -32.31 28.88 -21.70
N GLU A 142 -33.46 28.91 -22.36
CA GLU A 142 -34.52 27.89 -22.22
C GLU A 142 -34.25 26.61 -23.01
N GLY A 143 -33.37 26.66 -24.00
CA GLY A 143 -33.04 25.53 -24.87
C GLY A 143 -32.13 24.49 -24.21
N PRO A 144 -31.71 23.47 -24.98
CA PRO A 144 -30.68 22.53 -24.55
C PRO A 144 -29.42 23.27 -24.08
N LEU A 145 -28.80 22.76 -23.02
CA LEU A 145 -27.58 23.34 -22.42
C LEU A 145 -26.37 22.45 -22.70
N LEU A 146 -25.16 22.99 -22.55
CA LEU A 146 -23.95 22.18 -22.64
C LEU A 146 -23.92 21.13 -21.51
N ALA A 147 -24.06 19.86 -21.88
CA ALA A 147 -24.19 18.75 -20.94
C ALA A 147 -22.85 18.08 -20.63
N LYS A 148 -21.98 17.92 -21.63
CA LYS A 148 -20.64 17.34 -21.47
C LYS A 148 -19.69 17.83 -22.56
N VAL A 149 -18.39 17.70 -22.28
CA VAL A 149 -17.31 17.90 -23.24
C VAL A 149 -16.40 16.68 -23.25
N CYS A 150 -15.93 16.28 -24.41
CA CYS A 150 -14.88 15.27 -24.60
C CYS A 150 -13.86 15.76 -25.61
N VAL A 151 -12.81 14.97 -25.84
CA VAL A 151 -11.80 15.22 -26.87
C VAL A 151 -11.64 14.02 -27.79
N SER A 152 -11.32 14.24 -29.06
CA SER A 152 -11.02 13.18 -30.02
C SER A 152 -9.63 13.35 -30.63
N GLU A 153 -8.95 12.23 -30.87
CA GLU A 153 -7.73 12.19 -31.70
C GLU A 153 -8.10 12.26 -33.18
N GLY A 154 -7.58 13.27 -33.92
CA GLY A 154 -7.76 13.44 -35.38
C GLY A 154 -8.50 14.72 -35.79
N GLU A 155 -8.26 15.17 -37.03
CA GLU A 155 -8.83 16.41 -37.60
C GLU A 155 -10.31 16.27 -38.00
N ASP A 156 -10.83 15.04 -38.14
CA ASP A 156 -12.22 14.79 -38.57
C ASP A 156 -13.15 14.50 -37.39
N GLU A 157 -14.16 15.37 -37.23
CA GLU A 157 -15.28 15.25 -36.29
C GLU A 157 -16.11 13.97 -36.58
N GLY A 158 -15.68 12.83 -36.04
CA GLY A 158 -16.53 11.62 -36.00
C GLY A 158 -15.86 10.25 -36.19
N GLU A 159 -14.58 10.18 -36.58
CA GLU A 159 -13.86 8.91 -36.77
C GLU A 159 -12.73 8.64 -35.74
N GLY A 160 -12.39 9.64 -34.93
CA GLY A 160 -11.36 9.56 -33.88
C GLY A 160 -11.80 8.84 -32.59
N LYS A 161 -10.84 8.30 -31.83
CA LYS A 161 -11.09 7.72 -30.51
C LYS A 161 -11.41 8.83 -29.51
N SER A 162 -12.62 8.84 -28.94
CA SER A 162 -13.00 9.75 -27.84
C SER A 162 -12.17 9.43 -26.60
N LEU A 163 -11.49 10.42 -26.06
CA LEU A 163 -10.80 10.36 -24.78
C LEU A 163 -11.71 10.93 -23.71
N GLU A 164 -11.92 10.12 -22.68
CA GLU A 164 -12.79 10.46 -21.56
C GLU A 164 -12.00 11.15 -20.44
N GLN A 165 -12.73 11.67 -19.46
CA GLN A 165 -12.15 12.27 -18.27
C GLN A 165 -11.12 11.34 -17.61
N TRP A 166 -10.00 11.93 -17.18
CA TRP A 166 -8.87 11.26 -16.52
C TRP A 166 -8.07 10.31 -17.41
N HIS A 167 -8.29 10.30 -18.73
CA HIS A 167 -7.45 9.54 -19.65
C HIS A 167 -6.00 10.04 -19.65
N THR A 168 -5.04 9.12 -19.78
CA THR A 168 -3.60 9.42 -19.80
C THR A 168 -3.03 9.35 -21.20
N LEU A 169 -2.51 10.46 -21.69
CA LEU A 169 -1.77 10.59 -22.94
C LEU A 169 -0.27 10.42 -22.66
N SER A 170 0.33 9.38 -23.22
CA SER A 170 1.78 9.16 -23.12
C SER A 170 2.49 9.82 -24.30
N LEU A 171 3.33 10.83 -24.02
CA LEU A 171 4.09 11.58 -25.03
C LEU A 171 5.57 11.58 -24.69
N ALA A 172 6.43 11.42 -25.70
CA ALA A 172 7.86 11.64 -25.52
C ALA A 172 8.12 13.13 -25.25
N GLN A 173 9.16 13.45 -24.48
CA GLN A 173 9.58 14.83 -24.27
C GLN A 173 9.81 15.55 -25.60
N GLY A 174 9.18 16.73 -25.77
CA GLY A 174 9.15 17.50 -27.01
C GLY A 174 8.07 17.07 -28.01
N GLY A 175 7.35 15.99 -27.73
CA GLY A 175 6.23 15.50 -28.54
C GLY A 175 4.94 16.28 -28.30
N CYS A 176 4.02 16.19 -29.25
CA CYS A 176 2.70 16.81 -29.17
C CYS A 176 1.58 15.88 -29.67
N ALA A 177 0.35 16.18 -29.26
CA ALA A 177 -0.87 15.57 -29.76
C ALA A 177 -1.90 16.67 -30.08
N GLN A 178 -2.49 16.61 -31.28
CA GLN A 178 -3.58 17.50 -31.67
C GLN A 178 -4.92 16.87 -31.26
N LEU A 179 -5.71 17.59 -30.48
CA LEU A 179 -7.02 17.14 -30.02
C LEU A 179 -8.10 18.16 -30.37
N SER A 180 -9.26 17.64 -30.77
CA SER A 180 -10.46 18.45 -31.01
C SER A 180 -11.40 18.33 -29.83
N ILE A 181 -11.85 19.46 -29.27
CA ILE A 181 -12.84 19.48 -28.19
C ILE A 181 -14.24 19.39 -28.80
N ILE A 182 -15.00 18.38 -28.38
CA ILE A 182 -16.38 18.15 -28.84
C ILE A 182 -17.32 18.35 -27.65
N GLY A 183 -18.33 19.20 -27.82
CA GLY A 183 -19.39 19.39 -26.83
C GLY A 183 -20.66 18.63 -27.20
N PHE A 184 -21.44 18.20 -26.21
CA PHE A 184 -22.77 17.64 -26.40
C PHE A 184 -23.79 18.41 -25.56
N MET A 185 -24.94 18.69 -26.16
CA MET A 185 -26.06 19.38 -25.53
C MET A 185 -26.91 18.40 -24.71
N THR A 186 -27.77 18.90 -23.81
CA THR A 186 -28.66 18.08 -22.96
C THR A 186 -29.68 17.24 -23.73
N ASP A 187 -29.93 17.55 -25.00
CA ASP A 187 -30.77 16.75 -25.91
C ASP A 187 -29.99 15.69 -26.71
N GLY A 188 -28.68 15.59 -26.50
CA GLY A 188 -27.78 14.65 -27.16
C GLY A 188 -27.19 15.13 -28.48
N THR A 189 -27.55 16.32 -28.96
CA THR A 189 -26.94 16.90 -30.18
C THR A 189 -25.52 17.40 -29.94
N VAL A 190 -24.71 17.49 -31.00
CA VAL A 190 -23.36 18.10 -30.91
C VAL A 190 -23.51 19.60 -30.71
N ALA A 191 -22.76 20.15 -29.76
CA ALA A 191 -22.77 21.57 -29.44
C ALA A 191 -21.96 22.38 -30.47
N ASP A 192 -22.51 23.51 -30.92
CA ASP A 192 -21.75 24.52 -31.64
C ASP A 192 -20.89 25.32 -30.64
N LEU A 193 -19.59 25.02 -30.61
CA LEU A 193 -18.63 25.66 -29.72
C LEU A 193 -18.03 26.95 -30.28
N THR A 194 -18.47 27.44 -31.43
CA THR A 194 -17.90 28.67 -32.05
C THR A 194 -18.07 29.93 -31.20
N GLN A 195 -19.02 29.93 -30.26
CA GLN A 195 -19.27 31.01 -29.29
C GLN A 195 -18.92 30.61 -27.86
N ALA A 196 -18.24 29.47 -27.65
CA ALA A 196 -17.82 29.03 -26.33
C ALA A 196 -16.54 29.75 -25.90
N GLU A 197 -16.44 30.08 -24.61
CA GLU A 197 -15.18 30.46 -23.98
C GLU A 197 -14.47 29.17 -23.54
N ILE A 198 -13.28 28.93 -24.10
CA ILE A 198 -12.46 27.77 -23.76
C ILE A 198 -11.21 28.26 -23.02
N VAL A 199 -11.01 27.77 -21.81
CA VAL A 199 -9.84 28.08 -20.99
C VAL A 199 -9.13 26.78 -20.64
N THR A 200 -7.89 26.65 -21.07
CA THR A 200 -7.04 25.51 -20.74
C THR A 200 -6.12 25.85 -19.56
N THR A 201 -5.81 24.83 -18.76
CA THR A 201 -4.89 24.94 -17.62
C THR A 201 -4.06 23.68 -17.50
N SER A 202 -2.88 23.79 -16.89
CA SER A 202 -2.04 22.65 -16.52
C SER A 202 -1.67 22.74 -15.05
N THR A 203 -1.71 21.61 -14.37
CA THR A 203 -1.22 21.48 -12.99
C THR A 203 0.29 21.63 -12.90
N ASN A 204 1.00 21.33 -13.99
CA ASN A 204 2.44 21.56 -14.12
C ASN A 204 2.78 22.01 -15.57
N PRO A 205 2.70 23.33 -15.85
CA PRO A 205 3.01 23.88 -17.16
C PRO A 205 4.46 23.68 -17.63
N GLU A 206 5.38 23.31 -16.74
CA GLU A 206 6.76 22.97 -17.13
C GLU A 206 6.85 21.55 -17.72
N VAL A 207 5.89 20.68 -17.40
CA VAL A 207 5.81 19.29 -17.88
C VAL A 207 4.94 19.20 -19.13
N ALA A 208 3.72 19.74 -19.10
CA ALA A 208 2.86 19.76 -20.28
C ALA A 208 1.93 20.97 -20.31
N VAL A 209 1.62 21.43 -21.52
CA VAL A 209 0.67 22.52 -21.79
C VAL A 209 -0.36 22.07 -22.81
N TRP A 210 -1.55 22.66 -22.72
CA TRP A 210 -2.62 22.53 -23.70
C TRP A 210 -2.94 23.94 -24.19
N ASP A 211 -2.68 24.22 -25.47
CA ASP A 211 -2.96 25.53 -26.06
C ASP A 211 -4.43 25.71 -26.46
N GLU A 212 -4.80 26.92 -26.87
CA GLU A 212 -6.16 27.29 -27.26
C GLU A 212 -6.56 26.66 -28.61
N GLU A 213 -5.58 26.30 -29.43
CA GLU A 213 -5.73 25.64 -30.73
C GLU A 213 -5.97 24.12 -30.62
N GLY A 214 -5.91 23.54 -29.42
CA GLY A 214 -6.18 22.12 -29.19
C GLY A 214 -4.94 21.21 -29.15
N THR A 215 -3.73 21.79 -29.20
CA THR A 215 -2.48 21.04 -29.13
C THR A 215 -2.05 20.83 -27.68
N ILE A 216 -1.81 19.58 -27.31
CA ILE A 216 -1.09 19.23 -26.08
C ILE A 216 0.39 19.03 -26.41
N THR A 217 1.28 19.69 -25.69
CA THR A 217 2.73 19.54 -25.85
C THR A 217 3.38 19.06 -24.55
N ALA A 218 4.18 17.99 -24.63
CA ALA A 218 5.03 17.52 -23.54
C ALA A 218 6.39 18.23 -23.58
N LEU A 219 6.75 18.94 -22.51
CA LEU A 219 7.91 19.82 -22.45
C LEU A 219 9.10 19.22 -21.69
N THR A 220 8.82 18.66 -20.50
CA THR A 220 9.80 17.97 -19.65
C THR A 220 9.22 16.67 -19.12
N ALA A 221 10.08 15.71 -18.76
CA ALA A 221 9.61 14.43 -18.23
C ALA A 221 8.91 14.60 -16.87
N GLY A 222 7.75 13.98 -16.71
CA GLY A 222 6.91 14.11 -15.52
C GLY A 222 5.45 13.81 -15.81
N ILE A 223 4.59 14.06 -14.82
CA ILE A 223 3.13 13.97 -14.97
C ILE A 223 2.51 15.35 -14.84
N ALA A 224 1.62 15.69 -15.77
CA ALA A 224 0.78 16.88 -15.65
C ALA A 224 -0.66 16.54 -15.98
N GLN A 225 -1.58 16.92 -15.11
CA GLN A 225 -2.98 17.00 -15.47
C GLN A 225 -3.22 18.30 -16.24
N VAL A 226 -3.70 18.18 -17.46
CA VAL A 226 -4.20 19.30 -18.27
C VAL A 226 -5.72 19.30 -18.26
N LYS A 227 -6.31 20.49 -18.23
CA LYS A 227 -7.75 20.66 -18.07
C LYS A 227 -8.27 21.72 -19.02
N SER A 228 -9.36 21.41 -19.71
CA SER A 228 -10.10 22.36 -20.54
C SER A 228 -11.44 22.67 -19.90
N ARG A 229 -11.71 23.96 -19.71
CA ARG A 229 -12.98 24.49 -19.22
C ARG A 229 -13.70 25.16 -20.39
N VAL A 230 -14.85 24.64 -20.74
CA VAL A 230 -15.67 25.11 -21.86
C VAL A 230 -16.94 25.74 -21.31
N THR A 231 -17.14 27.02 -21.57
CA THR A 231 -18.33 27.76 -21.15
C THR A 231 -19.14 28.17 -22.37
N LEU A 232 -20.34 27.60 -22.50
CA LEU A 232 -21.29 27.93 -23.56
C LEU A 232 -22.59 28.42 -22.94
N GLN A 233 -23.02 29.63 -23.33
CA GLN A 233 -24.29 30.22 -22.87
C GLN A 233 -24.44 30.27 -21.33
N GLY A 234 -23.33 30.51 -20.63
CA GLY A 234 -23.29 30.61 -19.16
C GLY A 234 -23.23 29.26 -18.43
N VAL A 235 -23.18 28.13 -19.15
CA VAL A 235 -22.98 26.80 -18.58
C VAL A 235 -21.54 26.36 -18.84
N THR A 236 -20.84 26.00 -17.77
CA THR A 236 -19.45 25.56 -17.82
C THR A 236 -19.36 24.05 -17.62
N GLN A 237 -18.66 23.38 -18.53
CA GLN A 237 -18.24 21.99 -18.38
C GLN A 237 -16.71 21.90 -18.39
N GLU A 238 -16.18 20.86 -17.76
CA GLU A 238 -14.74 20.67 -17.63
C GLU A 238 -14.33 19.26 -18.04
N LEU A 239 -13.22 19.14 -18.76
CA LEU A 239 -12.55 17.88 -19.07
C LEU A 239 -11.13 17.93 -18.53
N SER A 240 -10.68 16.83 -17.95
CA SER A 240 -9.30 16.67 -17.49
C SER A 240 -8.66 15.45 -18.14
N LEU A 241 -7.42 15.59 -18.57
CA LEU A 241 -6.57 14.51 -19.06
C LEU A 241 -5.26 14.54 -18.28
N PHE A 242 -4.61 13.39 -18.14
CA PHE A 242 -3.22 13.32 -17.70
C PHE A 242 -2.31 13.26 -18.92
N VAL A 243 -1.15 13.88 -18.82
CA VAL A 243 -0.05 13.77 -19.77
C VAL A 243 1.10 13.07 -19.04
N ASP A 244 1.44 11.86 -19.49
CA ASP A 244 2.65 11.16 -19.12
C ASP A 244 3.78 11.55 -20.10
N ALA A 245 4.54 12.58 -19.73
CA ALA A 245 5.68 13.03 -20.49
C ALA A 245 6.91 12.20 -20.10
N HIS A 246 7.47 11.43 -21.05
CA HIS A 246 8.59 10.54 -20.78
C HIS A 246 9.87 10.98 -21.47
N ASP A 247 11.01 10.86 -20.78
CA ASP A 247 12.30 11.06 -21.43
C ASP A 247 12.61 9.84 -22.30
N SER A 248 12.72 10.10 -23.60
CA SER A 248 13.15 9.13 -24.60
C SER A 248 14.48 8.43 -24.27
N SER A 249 15.38 9.06 -23.49
CA SER A 249 16.67 8.46 -23.09
C SER A 249 16.52 7.32 -22.08
N GLU A 250 15.41 7.27 -21.34
CA GLU A 250 15.07 6.18 -20.42
C GLU A 250 14.80 4.87 -21.18
N ARG A 251 14.36 4.97 -22.45
CA ARG A 251 14.08 3.85 -23.35
C ARG A 251 15.23 3.65 -24.34
N ILE A 252 16.30 2.99 -23.87
CA ILE A 252 17.47 2.63 -24.70
C ILE A 252 17.04 1.67 -25.83
N ALA A 253 16.19 0.71 -25.48
CA ALA A 253 15.62 -0.25 -26.41
C ALA A 253 14.26 -0.74 -25.88
N GLU A 254 13.39 -1.13 -26.79
CA GLU A 254 12.21 -1.93 -26.50
C GLU A 254 12.60 -3.40 -26.65
N ILE A 255 12.41 -4.21 -25.61
CA ILE A 255 12.77 -5.63 -25.60
C ILE A 255 11.58 -6.40 -25.06
N TRP A 256 11.19 -7.48 -25.74
CA TRP A 256 10.06 -8.30 -25.32
C TRP A 256 10.22 -9.76 -25.76
N LEU A 257 9.49 -10.65 -25.07
CA LEU A 257 9.33 -12.05 -25.50
C LEU A 257 7.99 -12.22 -26.23
N THR A 258 7.97 -13.14 -27.19
CA THR A 258 6.71 -13.68 -27.73
C THR A 258 6.71 -15.19 -27.66
N HIS A 259 5.62 -15.75 -27.14
CA HIS A 259 5.31 -17.16 -27.23
C HIS A 259 3.78 -17.34 -27.04
N PRO A 260 3.10 -18.24 -27.77
CA PRO A 260 1.64 -18.38 -27.67
C PRO A 260 1.09 -18.69 -26.28
N SER A 261 1.91 -19.29 -25.40
CA SER A 261 1.51 -19.65 -24.03
C SER A 261 2.03 -18.70 -22.94
N LEU A 262 2.91 -17.75 -23.26
CA LEU A 262 3.50 -16.88 -22.25
C LEU A 262 2.54 -15.72 -21.93
N VAL A 263 2.31 -15.52 -20.64
CA VAL A 263 1.58 -14.35 -20.12
C VAL A 263 2.61 -13.26 -19.84
N MET A 264 2.53 -12.16 -20.60
CA MET A 264 3.46 -11.03 -20.50
C MET A 264 2.96 -9.98 -19.50
N GLU A 265 2.58 -10.43 -18.31
CA GLU A 265 2.05 -9.60 -17.23
C GLU A 265 2.88 -9.77 -15.96
N ILE A 266 3.14 -8.66 -15.26
CA ILE A 266 3.88 -8.68 -14.00
C ILE A 266 3.14 -9.55 -12.99
N GLY A 267 3.88 -10.48 -12.37
CA GLY A 267 3.37 -11.39 -11.35
C GLY A 267 2.72 -12.67 -11.85
N GLN A 268 2.44 -12.78 -13.15
CA GLN A 268 1.89 -14.01 -13.74
C GLN A 268 3.02 -14.96 -14.13
N PRO A 269 2.95 -16.25 -13.75
CA PRO A 269 4.05 -17.19 -13.97
C PRO A 269 4.30 -17.40 -15.47
N ALA A 270 5.54 -17.19 -15.90
CA ALA A 270 5.96 -17.39 -17.28
C ALA A 270 6.24 -18.87 -17.54
N ILE A 271 5.22 -19.62 -17.97
CA ILE A 271 5.31 -21.07 -18.18
C ILE A 271 5.17 -21.44 -19.66
N VAL A 272 6.05 -22.35 -20.10
CA VAL A 272 6.07 -22.97 -21.41
C VAL A 272 5.99 -24.49 -21.23
N ALA A 273 5.22 -25.17 -22.08
CA ALA A 273 5.08 -26.62 -22.01
C ALA A 273 6.30 -27.32 -22.62
N ALA A 274 6.81 -28.37 -21.97
CA ALA A 274 7.83 -29.21 -22.59
C ALA A 274 7.34 -29.76 -23.95
N GLY A 275 8.18 -29.64 -24.97
CA GLY A 275 7.88 -30.01 -26.35
C GLY A 275 7.27 -28.90 -27.21
N SER A 276 7.02 -27.71 -26.67
CA SER A 276 6.67 -26.50 -27.46
C SER A 276 7.92 -25.76 -27.96
N GLU A 277 7.75 -24.76 -28.82
CA GLU A 277 8.85 -23.96 -29.35
C GLU A 277 9.48 -23.07 -28.26
N PHE A 278 10.74 -22.68 -28.44
CA PHE A 278 11.34 -21.68 -27.57
C PHE A 278 10.63 -20.32 -27.74
N PRO A 279 10.46 -19.53 -26.67
CA PRO A 279 10.08 -18.13 -26.81
C PRO A 279 11.05 -17.39 -27.73
N ALA A 280 10.53 -16.48 -28.54
CA ALA A 280 11.35 -15.58 -29.34
C ALA A 280 11.63 -14.30 -28.56
N LEU A 281 12.89 -13.88 -28.51
CA LEU A 281 13.29 -12.57 -28.01
C LEU A 281 13.28 -11.58 -29.16
N HIS A 282 12.66 -10.44 -28.95
CA HIS A 282 12.62 -9.32 -29.89
C HIS A 282 13.23 -8.10 -29.25
N MET A 283 13.82 -7.26 -30.09
CA MET A 283 14.37 -5.99 -29.67
C MET A 283 14.26 -4.96 -30.79
N MET A 284 13.97 -3.73 -30.41
CA MET A 284 14.12 -2.56 -31.25
C MET A 284 14.96 -1.52 -30.50
N ALA A 285 16.17 -1.26 -31.00
CA ALA A 285 17.07 -0.29 -30.40
C ALA A 285 16.70 1.13 -30.84
N ARG A 286 16.85 2.12 -29.94
CA ARG A 286 16.63 3.52 -30.31
C ARG A 286 17.75 4.08 -31.18
N GLU A 287 18.98 3.66 -30.90
CA GLU A 287 20.18 4.05 -31.65
C GLU A 287 20.98 2.79 -32.03
N HIS A 288 22.00 2.96 -32.86
CA HIS A 288 22.85 1.84 -33.26
C HIS A 288 23.52 1.21 -32.03
N THR A 289 23.21 -0.06 -31.77
CA THR A 289 23.52 -0.73 -30.51
C THR A 289 24.11 -2.11 -30.78
N SER A 290 25.23 -2.39 -30.13
CA SER A 290 25.80 -3.73 -30.06
C SER A 290 25.16 -4.49 -28.91
N VAL A 291 24.62 -5.67 -29.19
CA VAL A 291 23.82 -6.45 -28.25
C VAL A 291 24.38 -7.84 -28.08
N LYS A 292 24.69 -8.17 -26.83
CA LYS A 292 25.04 -9.54 -26.43
C LYS A 292 23.86 -10.16 -25.70
N THR A 293 23.37 -11.29 -26.21
CA THR A 293 22.30 -12.05 -25.55
C THR A 293 22.78 -13.45 -25.18
N THR A 294 22.43 -13.90 -23.97
CA THR A 294 22.81 -15.23 -23.45
C THR A 294 21.60 -15.91 -22.86
N LEU A 295 21.25 -17.10 -23.36
CA LEU A 295 20.22 -17.94 -22.76
C LEU A 295 20.88 -18.96 -21.83
N ILE A 296 20.46 -18.99 -20.57
CA ILE A 296 21.04 -19.83 -19.51
C ILE A 296 19.92 -20.57 -18.81
N ASP A 297 20.16 -21.83 -18.43
CA ASP A 297 19.33 -22.54 -17.45
C ASP A 297 19.80 -22.16 -16.04
N ASP A 298 19.00 -21.37 -15.33
CA ASP A 298 19.31 -20.84 -13.99
C ASP A 298 19.41 -21.94 -12.93
N LEU A 299 18.82 -23.12 -13.16
CA LEU A 299 18.91 -24.24 -12.21
C LEU A 299 20.26 -24.95 -12.29
N THR A 300 20.83 -25.06 -13.50
CA THR A 300 22.07 -25.81 -13.75
C THR A 300 23.29 -24.90 -13.96
N GLY A 301 23.07 -23.63 -14.29
CA GLY A 301 24.09 -22.68 -14.71
C GLY A 301 24.59 -22.92 -16.15
N GLU A 302 23.96 -23.83 -16.90
CA GLU A 302 24.38 -24.16 -18.26
C GLU A 302 24.00 -23.05 -19.25
N VAL A 303 24.97 -22.60 -20.03
CA VAL A 303 24.73 -21.69 -21.15
C VAL A 303 24.20 -22.49 -22.33
N VAL A 304 22.93 -22.27 -22.67
CA VAL A 304 22.27 -22.93 -23.80
C VAL A 304 22.80 -22.35 -25.12
N THR A 305 22.92 -21.02 -25.20
CA THR A 305 23.38 -20.32 -26.40
C THR A 305 23.74 -18.87 -26.09
N GLN A 306 24.59 -18.27 -26.91
CA GLN A 306 24.99 -16.88 -26.83
C GLN A 306 25.09 -16.27 -28.25
N TRP A 307 24.64 -15.03 -28.40
CA TRP A 307 24.77 -14.26 -29.64
C TRP A 307 25.31 -12.86 -29.37
N GLU A 308 26.01 -12.33 -30.36
CA GLU A 308 26.40 -10.93 -30.45
C GLU A 308 25.94 -10.39 -31.82
N ARG A 309 25.22 -9.27 -31.83
CA ARG A 309 24.71 -8.63 -33.05
C ARG A 309 24.78 -7.12 -32.93
N GLU A 310 25.03 -6.47 -34.05
CA GLU A 310 24.80 -5.03 -34.22
C GLU A 310 23.36 -4.81 -34.68
N ILE A 311 22.66 -3.86 -34.06
CA ILE A 311 21.28 -3.52 -34.37
C ILE A 311 21.23 -2.05 -34.78
N ASP A 312 20.75 -1.79 -35.98
CA ASP A 312 20.52 -0.43 -36.46
C ASP A 312 19.34 0.22 -35.74
N ALA A 313 19.42 1.54 -35.57
CA ALA A 313 18.38 2.34 -34.94
C ALA A 313 17.00 2.07 -35.55
N HIS A 314 15.99 1.90 -34.69
CA HIS A 314 14.58 1.68 -35.06
C HIS A 314 14.32 0.47 -35.96
N THR A 315 15.23 -0.50 -35.97
CA THR A 315 15.05 -1.77 -36.68
C THR A 315 14.78 -2.89 -35.69
N GLU A 316 13.71 -3.66 -35.92
CA GLU A 316 13.41 -4.84 -35.11
C GLU A 316 14.38 -5.99 -35.44
N CYS A 317 14.93 -6.60 -34.39
CA CYS A 317 15.76 -7.77 -34.46
C CYS A 317 15.16 -8.88 -33.59
N THR A 318 15.12 -10.09 -34.11
CA THR A 318 14.58 -11.27 -33.41
C THR A 318 15.66 -12.34 -33.24
N TRP A 319 15.66 -12.98 -32.07
CA TRP A 319 16.40 -14.21 -31.80
C TRP A 319 15.42 -15.35 -31.55
N THR A 320 15.57 -16.42 -32.33
CA THR A 320 14.80 -17.66 -32.21
C THR A 320 15.77 -18.84 -32.06
N LEU A 321 15.46 -19.76 -31.16
CA LEU A 321 16.16 -21.04 -31.10
C LEU A 321 15.43 -22.04 -32.00
N PRO A 322 16.13 -22.79 -32.87
CA PRO A 322 15.50 -23.83 -33.66
C PRO A 322 15.10 -25.02 -32.77
N GLY A 323 13.97 -25.64 -33.07
CA GLY A 323 13.48 -26.83 -32.39
C GLY A 323 12.59 -26.53 -31.17
N ASN A 324 12.30 -27.58 -30.41
CA ASN A 324 11.36 -27.52 -29.28
C ASN A 324 12.09 -27.64 -27.95
N VAL A 325 11.54 -27.03 -26.91
CA VAL A 325 12.10 -27.07 -25.55
C VAL A 325 11.80 -28.42 -24.91
N SER A 326 12.75 -29.34 -24.94
CA SER A 326 12.59 -30.67 -24.34
C SER A 326 13.04 -30.76 -22.89
N GLN A 327 13.88 -29.82 -22.44
CA GLN A 327 14.44 -29.81 -21.08
C GLN A 327 13.56 -28.99 -20.15
N VAL A 328 13.10 -29.63 -19.07
CA VAL A 328 12.48 -28.95 -17.93
C VAL A 328 13.54 -28.10 -17.25
N GLY A 329 13.23 -26.84 -16.98
CA GLY A 329 14.19 -25.91 -16.40
C GLY A 329 13.64 -24.51 -16.19
N HIS A 330 14.47 -23.64 -15.62
CA HIS A 330 14.21 -22.20 -15.53
C HIS A 330 15.20 -21.49 -16.42
N PHE A 331 14.69 -20.84 -17.46
CA PHE A 331 15.54 -20.21 -18.44
C PHE A 331 15.54 -18.70 -18.24
N GLN A 332 16.74 -18.14 -18.25
CA GLN A 332 16.97 -16.70 -18.21
C GLN A 332 17.67 -16.27 -19.50
N TRP A 333 17.03 -15.35 -20.21
CA TRP A 333 17.60 -14.66 -21.36
C TRP A 333 18.21 -13.34 -20.90
N ARG A 334 19.53 -13.31 -20.73
CA ARG A 334 20.29 -12.11 -20.36
C ARG A 334 20.58 -11.27 -21.59
N VAL A 335 20.45 -9.97 -21.48
CA VAL A 335 20.73 -8.98 -22.53
C VAL A 335 21.70 -7.94 -21.98
N GLU A 336 22.80 -7.72 -22.68
CA GLU A 336 23.76 -6.64 -22.42
C GLU A 336 23.75 -5.70 -23.63
N LEU A 337 23.57 -4.41 -23.36
CA LEU A 337 23.45 -3.36 -24.36
C LEU A 337 24.70 -2.49 -24.35
N GLN A 338 25.32 -2.32 -25.52
CA GLN A 338 26.49 -1.47 -25.70
C GLN A 338 26.28 -0.42 -26.79
N VAL A 339 26.60 0.83 -26.48
CA VAL A 339 26.59 1.95 -27.43
C VAL A 339 27.99 2.56 -27.46
N ASN A 340 28.57 2.67 -28.65
CA ASN A 340 29.94 3.15 -28.85
C ASN A 340 30.99 2.39 -28.00
N GLY A 341 30.78 1.09 -27.78
CA GLY A 341 31.67 0.22 -27.00
C GLY A 341 31.55 0.35 -25.48
N ASN A 342 30.62 1.17 -24.98
CA ASN A 342 30.33 1.29 -23.55
C ASN A 342 29.03 0.54 -23.22
N ILE A 343 29.02 -0.19 -22.11
CA ILE A 343 27.80 -0.82 -21.61
C ILE A 343 26.85 0.27 -21.11
N VAL A 344 25.64 0.32 -21.67
CA VAL A 344 24.62 1.33 -21.34
C VAL A 344 23.43 0.76 -20.55
N GLY A 345 23.32 -0.57 -20.49
CA GLY A 345 22.31 -1.23 -19.66
C GLY A 345 22.32 -2.75 -19.77
N TYR A 346 21.65 -3.37 -18.81
CA TYR A 346 21.37 -4.81 -18.78
C TYR A 346 19.87 -5.05 -18.70
N ASP A 347 19.39 -6.11 -19.32
CA ASP A 347 18.02 -6.60 -19.11
C ASP A 347 17.97 -8.12 -19.03
N ALA A 348 16.87 -8.66 -18.51
CA ALA A 348 16.63 -10.08 -18.47
C ALA A 348 15.16 -10.42 -18.67
N PHE A 349 14.93 -11.57 -19.31
CA PHE A 349 13.62 -12.17 -19.50
C PHE A 349 13.64 -13.63 -19.06
N TYR A 350 12.53 -14.13 -18.53
CA TYR A 350 12.49 -15.44 -17.88
C TYR A 350 11.32 -16.27 -18.42
N PHE A 351 11.52 -17.59 -18.47
CA PHE A 351 10.44 -18.54 -18.67
C PHE A 351 10.79 -19.88 -18.03
N THR A 352 9.77 -20.60 -17.58
CA THR A 352 9.88 -21.92 -16.97
C THR A 352 9.32 -22.96 -17.91
N VAL A 353 10.10 -24.00 -18.17
CA VAL A 353 9.64 -25.16 -18.93
C VAL A 353 9.21 -26.22 -17.93
N ALA A 354 7.92 -26.53 -17.92
CA ALA A 354 7.35 -27.51 -17.01
C ALA A 354 7.02 -28.83 -17.74
N ALA A 355 7.29 -29.97 -17.10
CA ALA A 355 6.80 -31.26 -17.57
C ALA A 355 5.28 -31.37 -17.34
N PRO A 356 4.51 -31.93 -18.29
CA PRO A 356 3.05 -32.09 -18.14
C PRO A 356 2.62 -32.99 -16.97
N THR A 357 3.53 -33.76 -16.37
CA THR A 357 3.24 -34.91 -15.49
C THR A 357 3.95 -34.91 -14.13
N ALA A 358 4.74 -33.88 -13.79
CA ALA A 358 5.30 -33.79 -12.45
C ALA A 358 4.15 -33.55 -11.44
N SER A 359 3.85 -34.55 -10.60
CA SER A 359 2.79 -34.43 -9.59
C SER A 359 3.18 -33.37 -8.56
N LYS A 360 2.49 -32.22 -8.62
CA LYS A 360 2.52 -31.17 -7.59
C LYS A 360 1.35 -31.34 -6.61
N GLU A 361 0.88 -32.57 -6.42
CA GLU A 361 -0.27 -32.85 -5.56
C GLU A 361 0.00 -32.34 -4.15
N GLY A 362 -0.88 -31.45 -3.65
CA GLY A 362 -0.72 -30.80 -2.36
C GLY A 362 0.39 -29.76 -2.27
N GLN A 363 0.97 -29.29 -3.38
CA GLN A 363 1.97 -28.22 -3.44
C GLN A 363 1.49 -27.06 -4.31
N SER A 364 2.13 -25.88 -4.17
CA SER A 364 1.84 -24.75 -5.05
C SER A 364 2.39 -24.95 -6.46
N GLN A 365 1.73 -24.36 -7.46
CA GLN A 365 2.16 -24.38 -8.84
C GLN A 365 3.41 -23.53 -9.10
N ILE A 366 3.62 -22.48 -8.31
CA ILE A 366 4.70 -21.50 -8.50
C ILE A 366 5.80 -21.59 -7.44
N VAL A 367 5.55 -22.27 -6.32
CA VAL A 367 6.53 -22.55 -5.28
C VAL A 367 6.36 -23.98 -4.78
N TYR A 368 7.30 -24.86 -5.10
CA TYR A 368 7.21 -26.29 -4.76
C TYR A 368 8.59 -26.87 -4.47
N LEU A 369 8.61 -28.05 -3.85
CA LEU A 369 9.83 -28.80 -3.56
C LEU A 369 10.28 -29.56 -4.81
N SER A 370 11.56 -29.40 -5.14
CA SER A 370 12.28 -30.29 -6.08
C SER A 370 12.41 -31.71 -5.51
N GLU A 371 12.83 -32.65 -6.35
CA GLU A 371 13.21 -34.01 -5.90
C GLU A 371 14.31 -34.00 -4.83
N ALA A 372 15.17 -32.96 -4.82
CA ALA A 372 16.20 -32.75 -3.81
C ALA A 372 15.68 -32.15 -2.49
N GLY A 373 14.37 -31.86 -2.40
CA GLY A 373 13.75 -31.28 -1.21
C GLY A 373 14.05 -29.79 -0.99
N LYS A 374 14.51 -29.08 -2.04
CA LYS A 374 14.71 -27.62 -2.03
C LYS A 374 13.58 -26.92 -2.78
N LEU A 375 13.24 -25.69 -2.38
CA LEU A 375 12.23 -24.88 -3.06
C LEU A 375 12.66 -24.49 -4.47
N VAL A 376 11.69 -24.54 -5.36
CA VAL A 376 11.75 -24.12 -6.76
C VAL A 376 10.75 -22.99 -6.93
N TYR A 377 11.17 -21.90 -7.59
CA TYR A 377 10.39 -20.68 -7.75
C TYR A 377 10.14 -20.41 -9.23
N VAL A 378 8.88 -20.39 -9.64
CA VAL A 378 8.47 -20.02 -10.99
C VAL A 378 8.32 -18.50 -11.07
N PRO A 379 9.17 -17.78 -11.82
CA PRO A 379 9.05 -16.34 -11.97
C PRO A 379 8.02 -15.94 -13.03
N ASP A 380 7.66 -14.67 -13.04
CA ASP A 380 7.08 -14.01 -14.21
C ASP A 380 8.14 -13.77 -15.31
N TYR A 381 7.72 -13.18 -16.43
CA TYR A 381 8.59 -12.96 -17.58
C TYR A 381 9.73 -11.96 -17.33
N LYS A 382 9.64 -11.13 -16.28
CA LYS A 382 10.69 -10.19 -15.86
C LYS A 382 11.50 -10.69 -14.66
N GLY A 383 11.19 -11.85 -14.12
CA GLY A 383 11.92 -12.50 -13.04
C GLY A 383 11.34 -12.26 -11.65
N ASN A 384 10.22 -11.54 -11.53
CA ASN A 384 9.56 -11.37 -10.23
C ASN A 384 9.03 -12.72 -9.76
N ARG A 385 9.18 -12.98 -8.46
CA ARG A 385 8.79 -14.24 -7.85
C ARG A 385 8.50 -14.06 -6.37
N VAL A 386 7.92 -15.09 -5.75
CA VAL A 386 7.85 -15.20 -4.30
C VAL A 386 9.26 -15.03 -3.71
N ILE A 387 9.41 -14.04 -2.85
CA ILE A 387 10.73 -13.64 -2.34
C ILE A 387 11.22 -14.59 -1.24
N ASP A 388 12.53 -14.59 -1.01
CA ASP A 388 13.16 -15.31 0.11
C ASP A 388 13.11 -14.50 1.40
N PHE A 389 12.42 -15.02 2.41
CA PHE A 389 12.22 -14.37 3.71
C PHE A 389 13.21 -14.88 4.78
N SER A 390 14.06 -15.86 4.47
CA SER A 390 14.89 -16.57 5.45
C SER A 390 15.91 -15.70 6.19
N ASN A 391 16.16 -14.47 5.71
CA ASN A 391 17.03 -13.49 6.36
C ASN A 391 16.35 -12.67 7.48
N ALA A 392 15.04 -12.84 7.68
CA ALA A 392 14.32 -12.17 8.77
C ALA A 392 14.62 -12.84 10.12
N GLY A 393 14.82 -12.02 11.15
CA GLY A 393 15.09 -12.45 12.53
C GLY A 393 16.48 -12.07 13.03
N TYR A 394 16.70 -12.30 14.33
CA TYR A 394 17.98 -12.14 15.02
C TYR A 394 19.14 -12.75 14.23
N GLY A 395 20.27 -12.03 14.18
CA GLY A 395 21.48 -12.50 13.50
C GLY A 395 21.38 -12.66 11.97
N GLY A 396 20.33 -12.12 11.32
CA GLY A 396 20.09 -12.35 9.89
C GLY A 396 19.25 -13.58 9.60
N GLY A 397 18.40 -13.99 10.56
CA GLY A 397 17.60 -15.20 10.51
C GLY A 397 18.42 -16.47 10.67
N GLY A 398 17.86 -17.50 11.30
CA GLY A 398 18.57 -18.78 11.45
C GLY A 398 19.61 -18.85 12.56
N VAL A 399 19.64 -17.87 13.46
CA VAL A 399 20.56 -17.82 14.60
C VAL A 399 19.75 -17.99 15.89
N PRO A 400 20.11 -18.93 16.79
CA PRO A 400 19.43 -19.08 18.07
C PRO A 400 19.52 -17.81 18.90
N LEU A 401 18.47 -17.49 19.65
CA LEU A 401 18.54 -16.40 20.61
C LEU A 401 19.54 -16.76 21.73
N PRO A 402 20.47 -15.87 22.07
CA PRO A 402 21.52 -16.17 23.05
C PRO A 402 20.93 -16.24 24.46
N ASP A 403 21.47 -17.13 25.30
CA ASP A 403 21.27 -17.06 26.74
C ASP A 403 22.40 -16.24 27.37
N VAL A 404 22.12 -14.97 27.64
CA VAL A 404 23.11 -14.02 28.15
C VAL A 404 23.28 -14.20 29.68
N PRO A 405 24.51 -14.34 30.19
CA PRO A 405 24.74 -14.47 31.63
C PRO A 405 24.21 -13.29 32.45
N THR A 406 23.55 -13.60 33.56
CA THR A 406 23.10 -12.60 34.54
C THR A 406 24.30 -12.01 35.28
N VAL A 407 24.39 -10.67 35.27
CA VAL A 407 25.43 -9.92 35.98
C VAL A 407 24.88 -9.25 37.23
N ILE A 408 23.63 -8.77 37.16
CA ILE A 408 22.93 -8.16 38.30
C ILE A 408 21.60 -8.87 38.49
N THR A 409 21.27 -9.16 39.75
CA THR A 409 19.96 -9.65 40.16
C THR A 409 19.36 -8.65 41.16
N ILE A 410 18.12 -8.23 40.94
CA ILE A 410 17.40 -7.35 41.87
C ILE A 410 16.03 -7.93 42.24
N GLU A 411 15.55 -7.53 43.42
CA GLU A 411 14.21 -7.84 43.94
C GLU A 411 13.36 -6.54 43.93
N PRO A 412 12.02 -6.63 43.86
CA PRO A 412 11.19 -5.43 43.86
C PRO A 412 11.33 -4.66 45.18
N VAL A 413 11.41 -3.33 45.07
CA VAL A 413 11.38 -2.44 46.23
C VAL A 413 9.98 -1.84 46.43
N ALA A 414 9.70 -1.37 47.65
CA ALA A 414 8.44 -0.68 47.92
C ALA A 414 8.33 0.62 47.13
N GLY A 415 7.18 0.87 46.51
CA GLY A 415 6.92 2.07 45.72
C GLY A 415 7.37 1.95 44.26
N ASP A 416 7.72 3.07 43.65
CA ASP A 416 8.18 3.13 42.25
C ASP A 416 9.58 2.51 42.09
N ASN A 417 9.69 1.56 41.17
CA ASN A 417 10.89 0.81 40.83
C ASN A 417 11.60 1.37 39.59
N THR A 418 11.09 2.43 38.96
CA THR A 418 11.69 3.03 37.74
C THR A 418 13.19 3.28 37.91
N ALA A 419 13.58 4.11 38.88
CA ALA A 419 14.99 4.43 39.13
C ALA A 419 15.80 3.21 39.61
N HIS A 420 15.15 2.28 40.33
CA HIS A 420 15.80 1.08 40.83
C HIS A 420 16.26 0.16 39.69
N ILE A 421 15.36 -0.12 38.74
CA ILE A 421 15.66 -0.91 37.55
C ILE A 421 16.61 -0.15 36.62
N GLN A 422 16.38 1.15 36.41
CA GLN A 422 17.23 1.96 35.55
C GLN A 422 18.68 1.99 36.03
N HIS A 423 18.94 2.13 37.33
CA HIS A 423 20.30 2.07 37.86
C HIS A 423 21.00 0.72 37.59
N ALA A 424 20.28 -0.40 37.61
CA ALA A 424 20.85 -1.70 37.26
C ALA A 424 21.21 -1.78 35.76
N LEU A 425 20.33 -1.28 34.89
CA LEU A 425 20.57 -1.19 33.45
C LEU A 425 21.75 -0.26 33.14
N ASP A 426 21.84 0.91 33.78
CA ASP A 426 22.93 1.87 33.62
C ASP A 426 24.26 1.28 34.10
N HIS A 427 24.25 0.52 35.20
CA HIS A 427 25.44 -0.16 35.69
C HIS A 427 26.00 -1.14 34.68
N ILE A 428 25.17 -2.07 34.16
CA ILE A 428 25.66 -3.01 33.15
C ILE A 428 26.02 -2.31 31.84
N SER A 429 25.34 -1.22 31.49
CA SER A 429 25.64 -0.42 30.30
C SER A 429 27.05 0.19 30.34
N ALA A 430 27.63 0.41 31.53
CA ALA A 430 28.99 0.91 31.69
C ALA A 430 30.10 -0.16 31.51
N LEU A 431 29.76 -1.45 31.44
CA LEU A 431 30.70 -2.56 31.75
C LEU A 431 31.79 -3.00 30.76
N GLN A 432 32.20 -2.36 29.67
CA GLN A 432 32.98 -3.05 28.59
C GLN A 432 32.25 -4.28 27.99
N LEU A 433 32.25 -4.35 26.66
CA LEU A 433 31.69 -5.48 25.94
C LEU A 433 32.60 -6.71 26.07
N SER A 434 32.00 -7.86 26.35
CA SER A 434 32.66 -9.16 26.18
C SER A 434 32.98 -9.41 24.70
N PRO A 435 33.87 -10.38 24.38
CA PRO A 435 34.16 -10.77 23.00
C PRO A 435 32.92 -11.20 22.20
N ASP A 436 31.91 -11.75 22.88
CA ASP A 436 30.64 -12.17 22.27
C ASP A 436 29.66 -11.00 22.05
N GLY A 437 30.06 -9.79 22.40
CA GLY A 437 29.29 -8.56 22.17
C GLY A 437 28.22 -8.28 23.24
N PHE A 438 28.34 -8.89 24.43
CA PHE A 438 27.42 -8.69 25.55
C PHE A 438 28.09 -8.04 26.76
N ARG A 439 27.34 -7.21 27.48
CA ARG A 439 27.68 -6.68 28.81
C ARG A 439 27.05 -7.52 29.92
N GLY A 440 25.91 -8.16 29.64
CA GLY A 440 25.23 -9.07 30.57
C GLY A 440 23.73 -8.81 30.66
N ALA A 441 23.07 -9.62 31.47
CA ALA A 441 21.65 -9.47 31.79
C ALA A 441 21.44 -8.86 33.19
N VAL A 442 20.43 -7.98 33.31
CA VAL A 442 19.78 -7.65 34.57
C VAL A 442 18.61 -8.60 34.76
N LEU A 443 18.68 -9.41 35.82
CA LEU A 443 17.59 -10.29 36.24
C LEU A 443 16.72 -9.60 37.29
N LEU A 444 15.45 -9.41 36.94
CA LEU A 444 14.40 -9.05 37.88
C LEU A 444 13.85 -10.35 38.46
N LYS A 445 13.97 -10.53 39.79
CA LYS A 445 13.33 -11.64 40.48
C LYS A 445 11.80 -11.51 40.37
N LYS A 446 11.09 -12.63 40.38
CA LYS A 446 9.62 -12.66 40.39
C LYS A 446 9.04 -11.74 41.47
N GLY A 447 7.93 -11.09 41.15
CA GLY A 447 7.32 -10.06 41.99
C GLY A 447 6.76 -8.90 41.18
N VAL A 448 6.21 -7.91 41.88
CA VAL A 448 5.55 -6.74 41.27
C VAL A 448 6.46 -5.53 41.40
N TYR A 449 6.78 -4.92 40.26
CA TYR A 449 7.58 -3.70 40.15
C TYR A 449 6.67 -2.58 39.62
N PRO A 450 6.09 -1.73 40.47
CA PRO A 450 5.44 -0.51 40.01
C PRO A 450 6.44 0.38 39.27
N VAL A 451 6.12 0.84 38.05
CA VAL A 451 7.00 1.68 37.23
C VAL A 451 6.21 2.89 36.75
N SER A 452 6.44 4.07 37.33
CA SER A 452 5.78 5.32 36.89
C SER A 452 6.48 6.03 35.73
N GLY A 453 7.76 5.74 35.47
CA GLY A 453 8.53 6.32 34.37
C GLY A 453 8.76 5.35 33.20
N GLN A 454 9.83 5.58 32.45
CA GLN A 454 10.29 4.73 31.34
C GLN A 454 11.59 4.03 31.72
N LEU A 455 11.79 2.81 31.24
CA LEU A 455 13.06 2.07 31.34
C LEU A 455 13.81 2.17 30.02
N HIS A 456 15.03 2.72 30.05
CA HIS A 456 15.83 2.98 28.87
C HIS A 456 16.98 1.99 28.73
N ILE A 457 17.14 1.42 27.53
CA ILE A 457 18.33 0.66 27.14
C ILE A 457 18.98 1.38 25.95
N ARG A 458 20.15 1.99 26.21
CA ARG A 458 20.86 2.89 25.27
C ARG A 458 22.24 2.37 24.86
N ALA A 459 22.61 1.17 25.29
CA ALA A 459 23.91 0.57 25.02
C ALA A 459 23.77 -0.85 24.45
N SER A 460 24.67 -1.23 23.55
CA SER A 460 24.75 -2.58 23.00
C SER A 460 25.06 -3.63 24.08
N GLY A 461 24.59 -4.86 23.84
CA GLY A 461 24.93 -6.02 24.67
C GLY A 461 24.18 -6.12 26.00
N VAL A 462 23.07 -5.42 26.15
CA VAL A 462 22.29 -5.34 27.40
C VAL A 462 21.02 -6.17 27.29
N VAL A 463 20.72 -6.96 28.33
CA VAL A 463 19.47 -7.75 28.40
C VAL A 463 18.71 -7.42 29.68
N LEU A 464 17.40 -7.20 29.55
CA LEU A 464 16.47 -7.14 30.67
C LEU A 464 15.69 -8.47 30.73
N ARG A 465 15.80 -9.18 31.85
CA ARG A 465 15.25 -10.52 32.03
C ARG A 465 14.40 -10.58 33.29
N GLY A 466 13.23 -11.21 33.21
CA GLY A 466 12.45 -11.62 34.37
C GLY A 466 12.50 -13.14 34.62
N GLU A 467 11.64 -13.61 35.53
CA GLU A 467 11.45 -15.03 35.88
C GLU A 467 10.12 -15.61 35.38
N GLY A 468 9.63 -15.12 34.23
CA GLY A 468 8.47 -15.63 33.50
C GLY A 468 7.35 -14.60 33.32
N ALA A 469 6.57 -14.78 32.25
CA ALA A 469 5.43 -13.92 31.90
C ALA A 469 4.10 -14.30 32.57
N GLY A 470 4.05 -15.41 33.32
CA GLY A 470 2.86 -15.87 34.05
C GLY A 470 2.54 -15.04 35.31
N GLU A 471 1.43 -15.36 35.97
CA GLU A 471 0.95 -14.63 37.17
C GLU A 471 1.93 -14.66 38.34
N ASP A 472 2.64 -15.78 38.52
CA ASP A 472 3.67 -15.98 39.56
C ASP A 472 5.07 -15.48 39.14
N GLY A 473 5.16 -14.86 37.96
CA GLY A 473 6.41 -14.40 37.34
C GLY A 473 6.83 -12.98 37.73
N THR A 474 7.49 -12.30 36.80
CA THR A 474 7.94 -10.91 36.98
C THR A 474 6.94 -9.96 36.34
N LEU A 475 6.35 -9.06 37.12
CA LEU A 475 5.41 -8.06 36.63
C LEU A 475 6.03 -6.66 36.68
N LEU A 476 6.18 -6.03 35.52
CA LEU A 476 6.31 -4.58 35.40
C LEU A 476 4.91 -3.96 35.38
N TYR A 477 4.51 -3.36 36.49
CA TYR A 477 3.20 -2.72 36.63
C TYR A 477 3.34 -1.23 36.31
N ALA A 478 3.05 -0.85 35.06
CA ALA A 478 3.17 0.52 34.60
C ALA A 478 2.08 1.40 35.25
N THR A 479 2.50 2.34 36.08
CA THR A 479 1.62 3.23 36.84
C THR A 479 1.59 4.64 36.27
N GLY A 480 0.60 5.43 36.68
CA GLY A 480 0.50 6.84 36.32
C GLY A 480 -0.15 7.08 34.95
N THR A 481 -0.43 8.35 34.65
CA THR A 481 -1.29 8.73 33.53
C THR A 481 -0.54 9.22 32.29
N GLU A 482 0.79 9.17 32.30
CA GLU A 482 1.62 9.63 31.19
C GLU A 482 1.66 8.61 30.05
N LYS A 483 1.38 9.10 28.83
CA LYS A 483 1.54 8.36 27.58
C LYS A 483 3.02 8.12 27.29
N ARG A 484 3.43 6.86 27.32
CA ARG A 484 4.83 6.44 27.11
C ARG A 484 4.95 4.98 26.75
N SER A 485 6.11 4.60 26.25
CA SER A 485 6.56 3.21 26.22
C SER A 485 7.06 2.80 27.62
N VAL A 486 6.79 1.58 28.06
CA VAL A 486 7.29 1.08 29.36
C VAL A 486 8.79 0.79 29.28
N ILE A 487 9.20 0.10 28.21
CA ILE A 487 10.61 -0.17 27.89
C ILE A 487 10.94 0.48 26.55
N ASP A 488 11.97 1.31 26.56
CA ASP A 488 12.43 2.10 25.42
C ASP A 488 13.88 1.73 25.09
N ILE A 489 14.04 0.99 23.99
CA ILE A 489 15.32 0.53 23.48
C ILE A 489 15.66 1.37 22.26
N GLN A 490 16.66 2.23 22.40
CA GLN A 490 16.90 3.21 21.34
C GLN A 490 18.37 3.61 21.20
N GLY A 491 18.89 3.45 19.97
CA GLY A 491 20.21 3.92 19.57
C GLY A 491 20.31 5.44 19.49
N ALA A 492 21.54 5.97 19.46
CA ALA A 492 21.81 7.40 19.51
C ALA A 492 21.45 8.12 18.20
N SER A 493 21.73 7.50 17.04
CA SER A 493 21.46 8.08 15.72
C SER A 493 21.17 7.01 14.67
N ALA A 494 20.45 7.41 13.63
CA ALA A 494 20.23 6.59 12.45
C ALA A 494 21.55 6.41 11.66
N PRO A 495 21.63 5.43 10.76
CA PRO A 495 22.75 5.30 9.83
C PRO A 495 22.95 6.56 8.99
N GLN A 496 24.20 7.01 8.85
CA GLN A 496 24.54 8.16 8.02
C GLN A 496 25.04 7.70 6.65
N LEU A 497 24.34 8.07 5.58
CA LEU A 497 24.73 7.73 4.22
C LEU A 497 26.03 8.44 3.82
N LEU A 498 26.93 7.69 3.19
CA LEU A 498 28.18 8.16 2.59
C LEU A 498 27.94 8.42 1.10
N THR A 499 27.29 9.54 0.76
CA THR A 499 26.76 9.80 -0.59
C THR A 499 27.83 9.83 -1.68
N GLU A 500 29.08 10.10 -1.34
CA GLU A 500 30.23 10.01 -2.26
C GLU A 500 30.55 8.57 -2.71
N THR A 501 30.00 7.57 -2.02
CA THR A 501 30.10 6.15 -2.39
C THR A 501 28.95 5.68 -3.27
N SER A 502 27.99 6.56 -3.60
CA SER A 502 26.83 6.18 -4.39
C SER A 502 27.24 5.64 -5.76
N ALA A 503 26.61 4.55 -6.17
CA ALA A 503 26.73 3.99 -7.51
C ALA A 503 25.34 3.62 -8.05
N THR A 504 25.03 4.12 -9.25
CA THR A 504 23.75 3.94 -9.92
C THR A 504 23.59 2.49 -10.41
N ILE A 505 22.40 1.93 -10.28
CA ILE A 505 22.04 0.62 -10.83
C ILE A 505 21.84 0.75 -12.34
N THR A 506 22.45 -0.14 -13.11
CA THR A 506 22.46 -0.09 -14.58
C THR A 506 21.48 -1.05 -15.25
N ASP A 507 20.92 -2.01 -14.51
CA ASP A 507 19.86 -2.87 -15.03
C ASP A 507 18.60 -2.03 -15.34
N LEU A 508 17.99 -2.30 -16.49
CA LEU A 508 16.71 -1.69 -16.88
C LEU A 508 15.58 -2.15 -15.96
N TYR A 509 15.70 -3.38 -15.46
CA TYR A 509 14.76 -4.01 -14.54
C TYR A 509 15.49 -4.95 -13.58
N VAL A 510 15.45 -4.65 -12.28
CA VAL A 510 15.84 -5.58 -11.21
C VAL A 510 14.56 -6.18 -10.61
N PRO A 511 14.28 -7.48 -10.78
CA PRO A 511 13.02 -8.07 -10.30
C PRO A 511 12.91 -8.12 -8.77
N SER A 512 11.68 -8.07 -8.27
CA SER A 512 11.39 -8.34 -6.86
C SER A 512 11.83 -9.76 -6.48
N GLY A 513 12.55 -9.88 -5.37
CA GLY A 513 13.23 -11.12 -4.97
C GLY A 513 14.67 -11.25 -5.45
N SER A 514 15.19 -10.28 -6.22
CA SER A 514 16.59 -10.29 -6.64
C SER A 514 17.56 -10.04 -5.48
N ARG A 515 18.68 -10.75 -5.52
CA ARG A 515 19.83 -10.56 -4.61
C ARG A 515 21.02 -9.92 -5.32
N SER A 516 20.91 -9.68 -6.63
CA SER A 516 22.03 -9.22 -7.44
C SER A 516 21.57 -8.26 -8.53
N PHE A 517 22.43 -7.31 -8.86
CA PHE A 517 22.26 -6.34 -9.94
C PHE A 517 23.63 -5.75 -10.29
N HIS A 518 23.69 -5.03 -11.40
CA HIS A 518 24.86 -4.33 -11.90
C HIS A 518 24.80 -2.86 -11.49
N VAL A 519 25.97 -2.32 -11.16
CA VAL A 519 26.14 -0.89 -10.89
C VAL A 519 27.14 -0.29 -11.89
N GLU A 520 27.12 1.04 -12.05
CA GLU A 520 28.02 1.72 -12.98
C GLU A 520 29.51 1.48 -12.66
N ASP A 521 29.86 1.46 -11.38
CA ASP A 521 31.21 1.19 -10.89
C ASP A 521 31.18 0.54 -9.51
N ALA A 522 31.56 -0.75 -9.44
CA ALA A 522 31.62 -1.49 -8.17
C ALA A 522 32.97 -1.36 -7.45
N SER A 523 33.98 -0.66 -8.02
CA SER A 523 35.36 -0.64 -7.52
C SER A 523 35.52 -0.10 -6.10
N ARG A 524 34.54 0.70 -5.64
CA ARG A 524 34.51 1.28 -4.30
C ARG A 524 33.94 0.32 -3.26
N PHE A 525 33.31 -0.78 -3.65
CA PHE A 525 32.66 -1.74 -2.75
C PHE A 525 33.49 -3.00 -2.58
N ARG A 526 33.24 -3.72 -1.50
CA ARG A 526 33.81 -5.05 -1.24
C ARG A 526 32.82 -5.92 -0.45
N PRO A 527 32.94 -7.25 -0.51
CA PRO A 527 32.21 -8.14 0.39
C PRO A 527 32.37 -7.73 1.85
N GLY A 528 31.26 -7.75 2.60
CA GLY A 528 31.15 -7.32 3.99
C GLY A 528 30.76 -5.85 4.17
N ASP A 529 30.80 -5.02 3.12
CA ASP A 529 30.31 -3.64 3.21
C ASP A 529 28.80 -3.61 3.46
N THR A 530 28.37 -2.73 4.37
CA THR A 530 26.97 -2.40 4.60
C THR A 530 26.52 -1.28 3.68
N VAL A 531 25.38 -1.47 3.02
CA VAL A 531 24.83 -0.51 2.06
C VAL A 531 23.34 -0.31 2.28
N LYS A 532 22.84 0.87 1.91
CA LYS A 532 21.43 1.05 1.55
C LYS A 532 21.29 0.85 0.05
N VAL A 533 20.35 0.01 -0.36
CA VAL A 533 19.88 -0.07 -1.75
C VAL A 533 18.67 0.84 -1.87
N LEU A 534 18.77 1.87 -2.69
CA LEU A 534 17.76 2.89 -2.88
C LEU A 534 16.95 2.53 -4.12
N ARG A 535 15.64 2.40 -3.96
CA ARG A 535 14.69 2.31 -5.06
C ARG A 535 14.00 3.66 -5.17
N TYR A 536 14.29 4.40 -6.22
CA TYR A 536 13.64 5.67 -6.50
C TYR A 536 12.24 5.43 -7.10
N GLY A 537 11.34 6.38 -6.88
CA GLY A 537 10.02 6.41 -7.51
C GLY A 537 9.71 7.81 -7.99
N ASN A 538 9.48 7.97 -9.29
CA ASN A 538 9.10 9.25 -9.91
C ASN A 538 7.57 9.43 -9.97
N GLU A 539 7.12 10.60 -10.42
CA GLU A 539 5.69 10.93 -10.57
C GLU A 539 4.98 9.96 -11.52
N ARG A 540 5.69 9.55 -12.58
CA ARG A 540 5.19 8.61 -13.59
C ARG A 540 4.85 7.26 -12.98
N TRP A 541 5.65 6.77 -12.03
CA TRP A 541 5.34 5.56 -11.27
C TRP A 541 4.12 5.74 -10.36
N ILE A 542 4.03 6.85 -9.62
CA ILE A 542 2.88 7.15 -8.76
C ILE A 542 1.58 7.16 -9.58
N HIS A 543 1.64 7.74 -10.79
CA HIS A 543 0.55 7.74 -11.74
C HIS A 543 0.23 6.33 -12.28
N ALA A 544 1.25 5.54 -12.62
CA ALA A 544 1.07 4.16 -13.10
C ALA A 544 0.38 3.24 -12.07
N ILE A 545 0.52 3.53 -10.77
CA ILE A 545 -0.21 2.82 -9.70
C ILE A 545 -1.51 3.52 -9.29
N GLY A 546 -1.87 4.64 -9.91
CA GLY A 546 -3.11 5.40 -9.68
C GLY A 546 -3.16 6.15 -8.35
N MET A 547 -2.02 6.39 -7.70
CA MET A 547 -1.96 6.95 -6.35
C MET A 547 -1.86 8.48 -6.30
N ASP A 548 -1.78 9.11 -7.47
CA ASP A 548 -2.02 10.54 -7.69
C ASP A 548 -3.49 10.89 -7.99
N SER A 549 -4.34 9.87 -8.11
CA SER A 549 -5.75 9.97 -8.49
C SER A 549 -6.66 9.14 -7.58
N ILE A 550 -6.34 9.07 -6.30
CA ILE A 550 -7.19 8.49 -5.26
C ILE A 550 -8.45 9.36 -5.13
N ARG A 551 -9.65 8.76 -5.15
CA ARG A 551 -10.90 9.52 -4.99
C ARG A 551 -10.90 10.33 -3.70
N LYS A 552 -11.57 11.49 -3.73
CA LYS A 552 -11.67 12.37 -2.57
C LYS A 552 -12.33 11.63 -1.41
N ARG A 553 -11.86 11.91 -0.19
CA ARG A 553 -12.47 11.35 0.99
C ARG A 553 -13.91 11.87 1.09
N PRO A 554 -14.92 10.99 1.18
CA PRO A 554 -16.33 11.36 1.15
C PRO A 554 -16.84 11.98 2.47
N VAL A 555 -15.94 12.49 3.30
CA VAL A 555 -16.18 13.22 4.56
C VAL A 555 -15.16 14.36 4.70
N ALA A 556 -15.33 15.22 5.71
CA ALA A 556 -14.34 16.24 6.06
C ALA A 556 -12.94 15.61 6.30
N GLY A 557 -11.89 16.23 5.73
CA GLY A 557 -10.50 15.80 5.91
C GLY A 557 -9.71 15.55 4.62
N GLY A 558 -10.38 15.50 3.45
CA GLY A 558 -9.73 15.42 2.14
C GLY A 558 -8.93 14.12 1.89
N THR A 559 -8.47 13.94 0.65
CA THR A 559 -7.52 12.88 0.27
C THR A 559 -6.20 13.54 -0.10
N VAL A 560 -5.10 13.07 0.49
CA VAL A 560 -3.74 13.45 0.11
C VAL A 560 -3.25 12.46 -0.93
N GLN A 561 -3.12 12.95 -2.16
CA GLN A 561 -2.49 12.20 -3.25
C GLN A 561 -1.03 11.92 -2.91
N TRP A 562 -0.51 10.82 -3.43
CA TRP A 562 0.87 10.47 -3.18
C TRP A 562 1.81 11.37 -3.98
N SER A 563 2.95 11.67 -3.38
CA SER A 563 4.09 12.27 -4.07
C SER A 563 5.17 11.20 -4.27
N PRO A 564 6.10 11.40 -5.22
CA PRO A 564 7.32 10.60 -5.35
C PRO A 564 7.99 10.27 -4.01
N PHE A 565 8.49 9.05 -3.87
CA PHE A 565 9.25 8.64 -2.69
C PHE A 565 10.24 7.52 -3.01
N GLU A 566 11.19 7.36 -2.09
CA GLU A 566 12.22 6.32 -2.12
C GLU A 566 11.90 5.21 -1.12
N LEU A 567 12.22 3.96 -1.48
CA LEU A 567 12.40 2.86 -0.54
C LEU A 567 13.90 2.59 -0.34
N SER A 568 14.30 2.36 0.90
CA SER A 568 15.70 2.13 1.27
C SER A 568 15.84 0.79 1.98
N PHE A 569 16.57 -0.15 1.37
CA PHE A 569 16.78 -1.51 1.88
C PHE A 569 18.17 -1.62 2.53
N ASP A 570 18.27 -1.98 3.82
CA ASP A 570 19.54 -2.17 4.53
C ASP A 570 20.12 -3.57 4.27
N ARG A 571 21.25 -3.63 3.56
CA ARG A 571 21.84 -4.87 3.05
C ARG A 571 23.34 -4.95 3.29
N VAL A 572 23.88 -6.15 3.16
CA VAL A 572 25.32 -6.43 3.20
C VAL A 572 25.74 -7.04 1.88
N ILE A 573 26.83 -6.54 1.31
CA ILE A 573 27.40 -7.10 0.08
C ILE A 573 28.07 -8.44 0.42
N THR A 574 27.71 -9.51 -0.30
CA THR A 574 28.25 -10.86 -0.10
C THR A 574 29.27 -11.26 -1.17
N SER A 575 29.13 -10.76 -2.40
CA SER A 575 30.12 -10.95 -3.47
C SER A 575 30.09 -9.80 -4.49
N ILE A 576 31.20 -9.65 -5.21
CA ILE A 576 31.34 -8.71 -6.34
C ILE A 576 32.03 -9.44 -7.49
N GLU A 577 31.43 -9.39 -8.67
CA GLU A 577 31.94 -9.96 -9.92
C GLU A 577 31.91 -8.90 -11.01
N GLY A 578 33.05 -8.25 -11.27
CA GLY A 578 33.09 -7.04 -12.11
C GLY A 578 32.23 -5.95 -11.47
N ASN A 579 31.21 -5.50 -12.20
CA ASN A 579 30.23 -4.51 -11.74
C ASN A 579 28.95 -5.13 -11.14
N ARG A 580 28.85 -6.46 -11.09
CA ARG A 580 27.72 -7.15 -10.48
C ARG A 580 27.93 -7.30 -8.98
N VAL A 581 27.00 -6.79 -8.21
CA VAL A 581 26.98 -6.87 -6.73
C VAL A 581 25.96 -7.92 -6.31
N THR A 582 26.28 -8.74 -5.29
CA THR A 582 25.34 -9.66 -4.65
C THR A 582 25.14 -9.30 -3.18
N LEU A 583 23.93 -9.46 -2.67
CA LEU A 583 23.48 -9.05 -1.34
C LEU A 583 23.11 -10.24 -0.44
N ASP A 584 23.09 -10.00 0.86
CA ASP A 584 22.76 -10.95 1.91
C ASP A 584 21.27 -11.31 2.01
N ALA A 585 20.38 -10.41 1.58
CA ALA A 585 18.92 -10.58 1.55
C ALA A 585 18.33 -9.98 0.26
N PRO A 586 17.17 -10.47 -0.24
CA PRO A 586 16.60 -9.97 -1.49
C PRO A 586 16.00 -8.56 -1.34
N ILE A 587 15.84 -7.88 -2.48
CA ILE A 587 15.10 -6.63 -2.58
C ILE A 587 13.62 -6.96 -2.82
N ALA A 588 12.74 -6.45 -1.97
CA ALA A 588 11.31 -6.80 -2.00
C ALA A 588 10.46 -5.94 -2.95
N SER A 589 11.08 -5.17 -3.84
CA SER A 589 10.42 -4.35 -4.85
C SER A 589 11.25 -4.33 -6.12
N ALA A 590 10.60 -4.26 -7.28
CA ALA A 590 11.33 -4.10 -8.51
C ALA A 590 11.98 -2.70 -8.57
N ILE A 591 13.18 -2.63 -9.14
CA ILE A 591 13.89 -1.39 -9.46
C ILE A 591 13.89 -1.24 -10.97
N GLU A 592 13.34 -0.14 -11.46
CA GLU A 592 13.08 0.04 -12.90
C GLU A 592 13.63 1.36 -13.37
N LYS A 593 14.41 1.34 -14.45
CA LYS A 593 15.05 2.55 -14.98
C LYS A 593 14.04 3.63 -15.33
N GLN A 594 12.90 3.25 -15.93
CA GLN A 594 11.80 4.15 -16.29
C GLN A 594 11.13 4.87 -15.10
N TRP A 595 11.33 4.37 -13.86
CA TRP A 595 10.70 4.93 -12.66
C TRP A 595 11.68 5.64 -11.73
N GLY A 596 12.85 6.00 -12.26
CA GLY A 596 13.91 6.71 -11.54
C GLY A 596 15.13 5.84 -11.25
N SER A 597 15.14 4.57 -11.66
CA SER A 597 16.22 3.61 -11.37
C SER A 597 16.42 3.40 -9.86
N GLY A 598 17.61 2.99 -9.46
CA GLY A 598 18.06 2.87 -8.09
C GLY A 598 19.56 3.09 -7.96
N ALA A 599 20.04 3.04 -6.72
CA ALA A 599 21.46 3.17 -6.42
C ALA A 599 21.82 2.33 -5.20
N ILE A 600 23.12 2.09 -5.01
CA ILE A 600 23.65 1.60 -3.74
C ILE A 600 24.56 2.65 -3.13
N VAL A 601 24.53 2.76 -1.80
CA VAL A 601 25.33 3.73 -1.05
C VAL A 601 25.77 3.11 0.27
N LYS A 602 27.03 3.27 0.65
CA LYS A 602 27.52 2.86 1.97
C LYS A 602 26.96 3.77 3.05
N TYR A 603 27.01 3.31 4.30
CA TYR A 603 26.68 4.14 5.44
C TYR A 603 27.63 3.92 6.62
N GLU A 604 27.78 4.94 7.46
CA GLU A 604 28.35 4.83 8.79
C GLU A 604 27.26 4.54 9.82
N ASP A 605 27.56 3.66 10.76
CA ASP A 605 26.56 3.08 11.68
C ASP A 605 26.98 3.22 13.15
N ILE A 606 27.49 4.39 13.52
CA ILE A 606 28.08 4.63 14.84
C ILE A 606 26.99 4.70 15.94
N GLY A 607 25.77 5.11 15.56
CA GLY A 607 24.70 5.40 16.51
C GLY A 607 23.76 4.23 16.83
N ARG A 608 23.64 3.22 15.95
CA ARG A 608 22.77 2.08 16.24
C ARG A 608 23.39 1.15 17.26
N ILE A 609 22.59 0.72 18.23
CA ILE A 609 23.00 -0.28 19.22
C ILE A 609 22.66 -1.68 18.73
N GLU A 610 23.31 -2.70 19.29
CA GLU A 610 23.10 -4.07 18.87
C GLU A 610 23.12 -5.10 20.01
N ARG A 611 22.57 -6.29 19.75
CA ARG A 611 22.52 -7.40 20.71
C ARG A 611 21.81 -7.02 22.01
N VAL A 612 20.56 -6.59 21.88
CA VAL A 612 19.72 -6.15 23.01
C VAL A 612 18.48 -7.03 23.14
N GLY A 613 18.15 -7.43 24.37
CA GLY A 613 17.05 -8.36 24.64
C GLY A 613 16.12 -7.92 25.77
N VAL A 614 14.83 -8.23 25.62
CA VAL A 614 13.82 -8.16 26.71
C VAL A 614 13.11 -9.50 26.77
N GLU A 615 13.10 -10.14 27.94
CA GLU A 615 12.57 -11.49 28.05
C GLU A 615 11.99 -11.88 29.41
N HIS A 616 11.07 -12.86 29.37
CA HIS A 616 10.53 -13.57 30.53
C HIS A 616 9.84 -12.66 31.55
N LEU A 617 8.97 -11.75 31.11
CA LEU A 617 8.25 -10.84 32.01
C LEU A 617 6.84 -10.51 31.52
N ARG A 618 6.03 -9.99 32.44
CA ARG A 618 4.68 -9.48 32.19
C ARG A 618 4.67 -7.96 32.31
N ILE A 619 3.91 -7.30 31.44
CA ILE A 619 3.64 -5.87 31.47
C ILE A 619 2.12 -5.70 31.65
N ASP A 620 1.74 -4.93 32.66
CA ASP A 620 0.34 -4.57 32.91
C ASP A 620 0.27 -3.08 33.27
N VAL A 621 -0.79 -2.40 32.87
CA VAL A 621 -0.89 -0.93 32.87
C VAL A 621 -2.08 -0.49 33.71
N THR A 622 -1.88 0.49 34.59
CA THR A 622 -2.99 1.14 35.30
C THR A 622 -3.79 2.04 34.35
N TYR A 623 -5.12 2.02 34.47
CA TYR A 623 -6.04 2.87 33.72
C TYR A 623 -7.22 3.30 34.62
N ASP A 624 -8.00 4.28 34.19
CA ASP A 624 -9.26 4.68 34.83
C ASP A 624 -10.44 3.82 34.32
N PRO A 625 -10.99 2.89 35.13
CA PRO A 625 -12.07 2.01 34.71
C PRO A 625 -13.43 2.71 34.59
N SER A 626 -13.54 3.99 35.00
CA SER A 626 -14.77 4.78 34.84
C SER A 626 -14.92 5.37 33.43
N ILE A 627 -13.85 5.36 32.63
CA ILE A 627 -13.85 5.87 31.26
C ILE A 627 -14.25 4.74 30.30
N MET A 628 -15.47 4.85 29.78
CA MET A 628 -16.08 3.88 28.87
C MET A 628 -16.54 4.56 27.59
N GLU A 629 -16.52 3.83 26.46
CA GLU A 629 -17.01 4.29 25.16
C GLU A 629 -17.85 3.17 24.51
N THR A 630 -18.75 3.51 23.58
CA THR A 630 -19.51 2.54 22.79
C THR A 630 -19.14 2.61 21.31
N ARG A 631 -18.57 3.72 20.83
CA ARG A 631 -18.24 3.92 19.41
C ARG A 631 -16.97 3.18 18.99
N ILE A 632 -17.01 2.56 17.81
CA ILE A 632 -15.89 1.80 17.21
C ILE A 632 -15.67 2.30 15.79
N ASP A 633 -14.46 2.78 15.47
CA ASP A 633 -14.10 3.37 14.17
C ASP A 633 -15.10 4.46 13.70
N GLY A 634 -15.61 5.22 14.68
CA GLY A 634 -16.59 6.28 14.49
C GLY A 634 -18.02 5.79 14.19
N ASN A 635 -18.30 4.51 14.36
CA ASN A 635 -19.64 3.91 14.24
C ASN A 635 -20.23 3.65 15.63
N GLU A 636 -21.55 3.69 15.76
CA GLU A 636 -22.24 3.29 16.99
C GLU A 636 -22.05 1.79 17.25
N GLY A 637 -21.50 1.44 18.41
CA GLY A 637 -21.37 0.06 18.87
C GLY A 637 -22.45 -0.33 19.87
N SER A 638 -22.65 -1.64 20.04
CA SER A 638 -23.72 -2.20 20.87
C SER A 638 -23.33 -2.48 22.33
N ALA A 639 -22.05 -2.39 22.67
CA ALA A 639 -21.52 -2.68 24.00
C ALA A 639 -20.49 -1.64 24.42
N ALA A 640 -20.53 -1.24 25.69
CA ALA A 640 -19.54 -0.34 26.27
C ALA A 640 -18.21 -1.08 26.53
N TYR A 641 -17.09 -0.40 26.31
CA TYR A 641 -15.74 -0.93 26.53
C TYR A 641 -14.84 0.10 27.22
N LEU A 642 -13.74 -0.36 27.82
CA LEU A 642 -12.74 0.48 28.51
C LEU A 642 -11.97 1.36 27.52
N ALA A 643 -12.01 2.67 27.73
CA ALA A 643 -11.59 3.65 26.74
C ALA A 643 -10.68 4.76 27.29
N ASP A 644 -10.08 4.56 28.46
CA ASP A 644 -9.04 5.48 28.95
C ASP A 644 -7.90 5.56 27.93
N GLU A 645 -7.35 6.76 27.75
CA GLU A 645 -6.21 7.02 26.87
C GLU A 645 -5.01 7.53 27.68
N ASN A 646 -5.17 7.91 28.95
CA ASN A 646 -4.12 8.55 29.73
C ASN A 646 -3.38 7.51 30.57
N HIS A 647 -2.57 6.68 29.91
CA HIS A 647 -1.70 5.68 30.53
C HIS A 647 -0.58 5.24 29.58
N ALA A 648 0.27 4.29 29.99
CA ALA A 648 1.31 3.73 29.13
C ALA A 648 0.71 3.08 27.87
N ILE A 649 1.32 3.36 26.72
CA ILE A 649 0.75 3.03 25.41
C ILE A 649 1.43 1.84 24.74
N THR A 650 2.74 1.69 24.93
CA THR A 650 3.53 0.63 24.30
C THR A 650 4.33 -0.16 25.34
N GLY A 651 4.37 -1.49 25.22
CA GLY A 651 5.17 -2.34 26.10
C GLY A 651 6.67 -2.14 25.84
N VAL A 652 7.13 -2.58 24.67
CA VAL A 652 8.53 -2.51 24.22
C VAL A 652 8.63 -1.73 22.92
N TYR A 653 9.44 -0.68 22.92
CA TYR A 653 9.75 0.15 21.75
C TYR A 653 11.20 -0.06 21.32
N LEU A 654 11.42 -0.32 20.02
CA LEU A 654 12.75 -0.56 19.46
C LEU A 654 13.04 0.39 18.29
N ASP A 655 14.02 1.26 18.44
CA ASP A 655 14.43 2.20 17.41
C ASP A 655 15.96 2.27 17.26
N ARG A 656 16.45 2.25 16.02
CA ARG A 656 17.90 2.30 15.73
C ARG A 656 18.67 1.15 16.41
N VAL A 657 18.14 -0.07 16.30
CA VAL A 657 18.73 -1.29 16.91
C VAL A 657 19.02 -2.37 15.85
N LYS A 658 20.07 -3.18 16.05
CA LYS A 658 20.32 -4.40 15.27
C LYS A 658 20.42 -5.62 16.16
N HIS A 659 20.08 -6.80 15.65
CA HIS A 659 20.23 -8.06 16.40
C HIS A 659 19.49 -8.00 17.74
N ALA A 660 18.20 -7.65 17.72
CA ALA A 660 17.39 -7.51 18.92
C ALA A 660 16.45 -8.71 19.10
N TRP A 661 15.98 -8.92 20.33
CA TRP A 661 14.89 -9.84 20.57
C TRP A 661 13.93 -9.41 21.68
N VAL A 662 12.69 -9.82 21.54
CA VAL A 662 11.64 -9.76 22.57
C VAL A 662 11.05 -11.16 22.67
N ARG A 663 11.17 -11.81 23.83
CA ARG A 663 10.77 -13.22 23.98
C ARG A 663 10.01 -13.47 25.28
N ASP A 664 8.94 -14.27 25.21
CA ASP A 664 8.18 -14.68 26.40
C ASP A 664 7.73 -13.47 27.22
N ILE A 665 6.89 -12.64 26.58
CA ILE A 665 6.32 -11.42 27.16
C ILE A 665 4.80 -11.47 27.09
N ALA A 666 4.14 -11.19 28.20
CA ALA A 666 2.70 -10.98 28.25
C ALA A 666 2.36 -9.50 28.49
N GLY A 667 1.43 -8.93 27.72
CA GLY A 667 1.00 -7.54 27.81
C GLY A 667 -0.51 -7.39 28.03
N PHE A 668 -0.90 -6.49 28.94
CA PHE A 668 -2.29 -6.21 29.27
C PHE A 668 -2.54 -4.71 29.39
N HIS A 669 -3.75 -4.26 29.06
CA HIS A 669 -4.23 -2.88 29.26
C HIS A 669 -3.40 -1.77 28.60
N LEU A 670 -2.63 -2.13 27.57
CA LEU A 670 -1.91 -1.18 26.73
C LEU A 670 -2.89 -0.39 25.85
N GLN A 671 -2.48 0.81 25.41
CA GLN A 671 -3.27 1.63 24.47
C GLN A 671 -2.96 1.28 23.01
N HIS A 672 -1.68 1.04 22.71
CA HIS A 672 -1.16 0.97 21.35
C HIS A 672 -0.61 -0.42 21.00
N ALA A 673 0.55 -0.81 21.51
CA ALA A 673 1.25 -2.00 21.03
C ALA A 673 1.95 -2.76 22.17
N LEU A 674 2.08 -4.09 22.05
CA LEU A 674 3.04 -4.81 22.89
C LEU A 674 4.46 -4.53 22.42
N VAL A 675 4.71 -4.67 21.11
CA VAL A 675 6.01 -4.39 20.51
C VAL A 675 5.88 -3.48 19.30
N GLN A 676 6.67 -2.41 19.29
CA GLN A 676 6.80 -1.50 18.16
C GLN A 676 8.26 -1.45 17.69
N VAL A 677 8.47 -1.73 16.40
CA VAL A 677 9.79 -1.78 15.75
C VAL A 677 9.89 -0.65 14.73
N GLU A 678 10.79 0.30 14.95
CA GLU A 678 10.94 1.48 14.08
C GLU A 678 11.85 1.27 12.86
N ARG A 679 11.79 2.25 11.94
CA ARG A 679 12.38 2.19 10.58
C ARG A 679 13.86 1.81 10.52
N ASP A 680 14.68 2.31 11.44
CA ASP A 680 16.13 2.06 11.43
C ASP A 680 16.55 0.80 12.21
N THR A 681 15.57 -0.03 12.60
CA THR A 681 15.78 -1.30 13.28
C THR A 681 15.77 -2.46 12.30
N LYS A 682 16.73 -3.39 12.42
CA LYS A 682 16.78 -4.61 11.60
C LYS A 682 17.29 -5.85 12.34
N TRP A 683 16.98 -7.04 11.78
CA TRP A 683 17.35 -8.34 12.37
C TRP A 683 16.82 -8.51 13.80
N THR A 684 15.50 -8.42 13.92
CA THR A 684 14.79 -8.52 15.20
C THR A 684 13.95 -9.79 15.24
N THR A 685 13.99 -10.54 16.35
CA THR A 685 13.05 -11.64 16.61
C THR A 685 12.10 -11.29 17.74
N ILE A 686 10.81 -11.35 17.49
CA ILE A 686 9.75 -11.27 18.50
C ILE A 686 9.13 -12.67 18.57
N GLN A 687 9.15 -13.32 19.74
CA GLN A 687 8.63 -14.69 19.84
C GLN A 687 7.95 -15.00 21.16
N ASP A 688 6.98 -15.91 21.11
CA ASP A 688 6.33 -16.46 22.31
C ASP A 688 5.67 -15.35 23.16
N CYS A 689 5.12 -14.32 22.51
CA CYS A 689 4.50 -13.17 23.16
C CYS A 689 2.96 -13.24 23.11
N VAL A 690 2.31 -12.71 24.13
CA VAL A 690 0.86 -12.66 24.27
C VAL A 690 0.43 -11.23 24.59
N VAL A 691 -0.59 -10.71 23.91
CA VAL A 691 -1.21 -9.44 24.29
C VAL A 691 -2.74 -9.52 24.21
N SER A 692 -3.41 -9.03 25.25
CA SER A 692 -4.87 -8.96 25.34
C SER A 692 -5.32 -7.71 26.10
N ASP A 693 -6.65 -7.52 26.16
CA ASP A 693 -7.29 -6.55 27.04
C ASP A 693 -6.82 -5.10 26.84
N PHE A 694 -6.69 -4.66 25.58
CA PHE A 694 -6.32 -3.27 25.29
C PHE A 694 -7.33 -2.27 25.90
N VAL A 695 -6.82 -1.18 26.45
CA VAL A 695 -7.61 -0.05 26.96
C VAL A 695 -7.26 1.18 26.13
N SER A 696 -8.23 1.64 25.34
CA SER A 696 -8.10 2.77 24.42
C SER A 696 -9.45 3.02 23.77
N VAL A 697 -9.68 4.22 23.22
CA VAL A 697 -10.74 4.35 22.20
C VAL A 697 -10.37 3.47 20.98
N ILE A 698 -11.36 2.84 20.34
CA ILE A 698 -11.12 1.98 19.17
C ILE A 698 -11.24 2.83 17.90
N THR A 699 -10.16 3.52 17.56
CA THR A 699 -10.04 4.34 16.34
C THR A 699 -8.62 4.22 15.76
N GLY A 700 -8.37 4.83 14.60
CA GLY A 700 -7.05 4.84 13.96
C GLY A 700 -5.92 5.30 14.89
N GLY A 701 -4.77 4.62 14.82
CA GLY A 701 -3.59 4.87 15.62
C GLY A 701 -3.58 4.22 17.01
N ARG A 702 -4.40 3.19 17.25
CA ARG A 702 -4.46 2.42 18.51
C ARG A 702 -4.57 0.92 18.25
N ARG A 703 -4.15 0.13 19.25
CA ARG A 703 -4.27 -1.33 19.30
C ARG A 703 -3.60 -2.06 18.12
N TYR A 704 -2.34 -1.70 17.86
CA TYR A 704 -1.45 -2.30 16.86
C TYR A 704 -0.49 -3.27 17.56
N SER A 705 -0.96 -4.46 17.93
CA SER A 705 -0.27 -5.40 18.84
C SER A 705 1.21 -5.60 18.54
N PHE A 706 1.52 -5.94 17.28
CA PHE A 706 2.87 -6.05 16.75
C PHE A 706 3.00 -5.11 15.56
N HIS A 707 3.63 -3.95 15.80
CA HIS A 707 3.71 -2.85 14.85
C HIS A 707 5.10 -2.75 14.23
N LEU A 708 5.21 -3.02 12.93
CA LEU A 708 6.48 -3.06 12.21
C LEU A 708 6.64 -1.86 11.25
N VAL A 709 7.71 -1.10 11.46
CA VAL A 709 8.24 -0.09 10.54
C VAL A 709 9.65 -0.46 10.06
N GLY A 710 10.38 -1.28 10.83
CA GLY A 710 11.70 -1.81 10.48
C GLY A 710 11.67 -2.99 9.50
N GLU A 711 12.84 -3.56 9.23
CA GLU A 711 13.04 -4.60 8.22
C GLU A 711 13.75 -5.85 8.75
N LEU A 712 13.65 -6.96 8.02
CA LEU A 712 14.26 -8.25 8.39
C LEU A 712 13.83 -8.69 9.80
N THR A 713 12.55 -8.45 10.14
CA THR A 713 11.95 -8.80 11.43
C THR A 713 11.18 -10.12 11.33
N LEU A 714 11.42 -11.02 12.28
CA LEU A 714 10.65 -12.25 12.48
C LEU A 714 9.76 -12.08 13.71
N VAL A 715 8.45 -12.23 13.53
CA VAL A 715 7.47 -12.36 14.62
C VAL A 715 6.93 -13.77 14.58
N GLN A 716 7.05 -14.55 15.64
CA GLN A 716 6.63 -15.95 15.62
C GLN A 716 5.94 -16.43 16.89
N ARG A 717 4.96 -17.34 16.75
CA ARG A 717 4.24 -17.94 17.88
C ARG A 717 3.70 -16.91 18.87
N VAL A 718 3.10 -15.85 18.32
CA VAL A 718 2.48 -14.79 19.13
C VAL A 718 0.96 -14.88 19.09
N TYR A 719 0.33 -14.46 20.18
CA TYR A 719 -1.11 -14.35 20.31
C TYR A 719 -1.54 -12.91 20.56
N SER A 720 -2.60 -12.48 19.88
CA SER A 720 -3.23 -11.17 20.07
C SER A 720 -4.73 -11.30 20.24
N GLU A 721 -5.31 -10.57 21.19
CA GLU A 721 -6.76 -10.49 21.37
C GLU A 721 -7.22 -9.04 21.48
N SER A 722 -8.42 -8.73 20.97
CA SER A 722 -9.06 -7.40 21.06
C SER A 722 -8.30 -6.25 20.37
N ALA A 723 -7.42 -6.59 19.43
CA ALA A 723 -6.66 -5.62 18.66
C ALA A 723 -7.55 -4.89 17.66
N ARG A 724 -7.10 -3.72 17.21
CA ARG A 724 -7.64 -3.12 15.98
C ARG A 724 -6.91 -3.74 14.78
N HIS A 725 -5.58 -3.72 14.78
CA HIS A 725 -4.75 -4.39 13.78
C HIS A 725 -3.70 -5.24 14.49
N ALA A 726 -3.87 -6.55 14.56
CA ALA A 726 -2.97 -7.41 15.35
C ALA A 726 -1.55 -7.47 14.75
N PHE A 727 -1.44 -7.73 13.45
CA PHE A 727 -0.16 -7.87 12.74
C PHE A 727 -0.03 -6.78 11.67
N THR A 728 0.68 -5.70 12.01
CA THR A 728 0.64 -4.44 11.26
C THR A 728 2.00 -4.07 10.70
N VAL A 729 2.04 -3.68 9.42
CA VAL A 729 3.23 -3.09 8.78
C VAL A 729 2.90 -1.68 8.30
N ASP A 730 3.68 -0.68 8.69
CA ASP A 730 3.41 0.74 8.42
C ASP A 730 3.83 1.16 6.99
N ALA A 731 3.86 2.46 6.71
CA ALA A 731 4.09 3.05 5.39
C ALA A 731 5.53 2.84 4.93
N ARG A 732 5.70 2.51 3.66
CA ARG A 732 7.00 2.52 2.97
C ARG A 732 8.04 1.67 3.69
N VAL A 733 7.61 0.55 4.27
CA VAL A 733 8.49 -0.40 4.95
C VAL A 733 9.16 -1.28 3.89
N ALA A 734 10.49 -1.29 3.90
CA ALA A 734 11.30 -2.08 3.01
C ALA A 734 11.54 -3.45 3.66
N GLY A 735 10.69 -4.46 3.44
CA GLY A 735 10.92 -5.82 3.96
C GLY A 735 12.22 -6.47 3.43
N PRO A 736 12.42 -7.80 3.59
CA PRO A 736 11.45 -8.78 4.05
C PRO A 736 11.07 -8.70 5.54
N ASN A 737 9.81 -8.93 5.89
CA ASN A 737 9.32 -9.17 7.27
C ASN A 737 8.46 -10.43 7.33
N VAL A 738 8.38 -11.09 8.50
CA VAL A 738 7.69 -12.38 8.66
C VAL A 738 6.83 -12.41 9.92
N PHE A 739 5.59 -12.86 9.77
CA PHE A 739 4.73 -13.35 10.84
C PHE A 739 4.55 -14.86 10.66
N LEU A 740 5.00 -15.68 11.61
CA LEU A 740 5.05 -17.14 11.54
C LEU A 740 4.29 -17.80 12.70
N ASP A 741 3.33 -18.68 12.40
CA ASP A 741 2.54 -19.41 13.40
C ASP A 741 1.88 -18.46 14.43
N CYS A 742 1.33 -17.34 13.95
CA CYS A 742 0.68 -16.34 14.80
C CYS A 742 -0.84 -16.51 14.80
N GLU A 743 -1.49 -16.12 15.91
CA GLU A 743 -2.95 -16.15 16.03
C GLU A 743 -3.50 -14.80 16.53
N SER A 744 -4.60 -14.34 15.95
CA SER A 744 -5.38 -13.22 16.47
C SER A 744 -6.86 -13.56 16.61
N LYS A 745 -7.50 -13.04 17.67
CA LYS A 745 -8.92 -13.26 17.98
C LYS A 745 -9.61 -11.98 18.40
N GLN A 746 -10.91 -11.91 18.10
CA GLN A 746 -11.78 -10.79 18.48
C GLN A 746 -11.26 -9.42 17.98
N ASP A 747 -10.60 -9.41 16.82
CA ASP A 747 -10.07 -8.17 16.26
C ASP A 747 -11.19 -7.26 15.75
N TYR A 748 -11.08 -5.97 16.05
CA TYR A 748 -12.00 -4.93 15.57
C TYR A 748 -11.74 -4.53 14.12
N ASN A 749 -10.56 -4.84 13.58
CA ASN A 749 -10.19 -4.61 12.20
C ASN A 749 -9.16 -5.67 11.74
N THR A 750 -8.70 -5.59 10.50
CA THR A 750 -7.89 -6.64 9.86
C THR A 750 -6.39 -6.45 10.11
N SER A 751 -5.62 -7.53 10.27
CA SER A 751 -4.17 -7.47 10.13
C SER A 751 -3.81 -7.11 8.69
N GLU A 752 -2.89 -6.19 8.48
CA GLU A 752 -2.64 -5.66 7.15
C GLU A 752 -1.36 -4.83 7.04
N PRO A 753 -0.81 -4.68 5.82
CA PRO A 753 -0.12 -3.44 5.49
C PRO A 753 -1.09 -2.27 5.68
N HIS A 754 -0.74 -1.31 6.53
CA HIS A 754 -1.69 -0.31 7.02
C HIS A 754 -1.75 0.97 6.17
N HIS A 755 -0.58 1.42 5.71
CA HIS A 755 -0.35 2.69 5.02
C HIS A 755 0.32 2.47 3.64
N ARG A 756 0.81 3.54 3.02
CA ARG A 756 1.33 3.65 1.65
C ARG A 756 2.51 2.71 1.37
N TRP A 757 2.32 1.73 0.48
CA TRP A 757 3.36 0.96 -0.22
C TRP A 757 4.46 0.33 0.65
N SER A 758 4.07 -0.46 1.63
CA SER A 758 5.00 -1.42 2.25
C SER A 758 5.28 -2.59 1.31
N VAL A 759 6.47 -3.19 1.42
CA VAL A 759 6.89 -4.28 0.52
C VAL A 759 7.46 -5.48 1.25
N GLY A 760 7.17 -6.68 0.73
CA GLY A 760 7.81 -7.92 1.18
C GLY A 760 7.47 -8.35 2.61
N CYS A 761 6.21 -8.65 2.90
CA CYS A 761 5.85 -9.30 4.15
C CYS A 761 5.27 -10.70 3.88
N LEU A 762 5.63 -11.65 4.74
CA LEU A 762 5.11 -13.01 4.74
C LEU A 762 4.22 -13.21 5.97
N TYR A 763 2.96 -13.60 5.73
CA TYR A 763 2.10 -14.21 6.73
C TYR A 763 2.10 -15.73 6.52
N ASP A 764 2.81 -16.47 7.36
CA ASP A 764 3.02 -17.91 7.25
C ASP A 764 2.34 -18.64 8.42
N ASN A 765 1.37 -19.51 8.12
CA ASN A 765 0.54 -20.20 9.12
C ASN A 765 -0.14 -19.24 10.12
N VAL A 766 -0.53 -18.05 9.65
CA VAL A 766 -1.26 -17.08 10.48
C VAL A 766 -2.75 -17.39 10.48
N ASN A 767 -3.34 -17.51 11.67
CA ASN A 767 -4.77 -17.59 11.87
C ASN A 767 -5.31 -16.23 12.34
N GLY A 768 -5.85 -15.44 11.40
CA GLY A 768 -6.33 -14.08 11.67
C GLY A 768 -6.90 -13.44 10.40
N ARG A 769 -7.68 -12.37 10.55
CA ARG A 769 -8.24 -11.66 9.39
C ARG A 769 -7.14 -10.83 8.73
N ILE A 770 -6.84 -11.07 7.45
CA ILE A 770 -5.73 -10.39 6.74
C ILE A 770 -6.24 -9.67 5.49
N HIS A 771 -5.95 -8.38 5.33
CA HIS A 771 -6.37 -7.62 4.14
C HIS A 771 -5.16 -6.93 3.48
N ILE A 772 -4.83 -7.31 2.25
CA ILE A 772 -3.76 -6.72 1.44
C ILE A 772 -4.42 -6.10 0.19
N GLN A 773 -4.70 -4.80 0.22
CA GLN A 773 -5.58 -4.15 -0.77
C GLN A 773 -5.26 -2.67 -1.02
N ASP A 774 -5.90 -2.09 -2.04
CA ASP A 774 -6.05 -0.65 -2.19
C ASP A 774 -7.04 -0.13 -1.13
N ARG A 775 -6.51 0.63 -0.17
CA ARG A 775 -7.26 1.24 0.93
C ARG A 775 -7.83 2.61 0.57
N ALA A 776 -7.68 3.04 -0.68
CA ALA A 776 -8.32 4.23 -1.21
C ALA A 776 -8.06 5.48 -0.34
N TRP A 777 -9.12 6.25 -0.08
CA TRP A 777 -9.13 7.44 0.76
C TRP A 777 -9.11 7.16 2.28
N LEU A 778 -9.00 5.91 2.74
CA LEU A 778 -8.90 5.64 4.17
C LEU A 778 -7.72 6.41 4.78
N GLY A 779 -7.89 6.81 6.04
CA GLY A 779 -7.03 7.78 6.71
C GLY A 779 -6.93 9.10 5.94
N SER A 780 -5.75 9.38 5.38
CA SER A 780 -5.48 10.56 4.56
C SER A 780 -5.25 10.26 3.07
N GLY A 781 -5.63 9.08 2.58
CA GLY A 781 -5.23 8.59 1.24
C GLY A 781 -4.18 7.48 1.35
N HIS A 782 -4.53 6.40 2.05
CA HIS A 782 -3.63 5.27 2.27
C HIS A 782 -3.30 4.52 0.99
N GLY A 783 -4.23 4.42 0.03
CA GLY A 783 -4.00 3.81 -1.28
C GLY A 783 -3.55 2.36 -1.23
N TRP A 784 -2.75 1.93 -2.22
CA TRP A 784 -2.12 0.61 -2.26
C TRP A 784 -1.22 0.37 -1.04
N ALA A 785 -1.67 -0.50 -0.13
CA ALA A 785 -1.00 -0.61 1.15
C ALA A 785 0.23 -1.55 1.14
N GLY A 786 0.12 -2.69 0.45
CA GLY A 786 1.17 -3.71 0.39
C GLY A 786 1.42 -4.25 -1.01
N ALA A 787 2.69 -4.46 -1.33
CA ALA A 787 3.17 -5.00 -2.61
C ALA A 787 4.23 -6.10 -2.40
N ASN A 788 4.24 -7.14 -3.22
CA ASN A 788 5.13 -8.31 -3.04
C ASN A 788 4.93 -9.03 -1.70
N TYR A 789 3.69 -9.04 -1.19
CA TYR A 789 3.29 -9.76 0.01
C TYR A 789 2.94 -11.21 -0.32
N VAL A 790 3.14 -12.09 0.66
CA VAL A 790 2.82 -13.51 0.54
C VAL A 790 2.00 -13.93 1.75
N THR A 791 0.87 -14.60 1.51
CA THR A 791 0.19 -15.40 2.53
C THR A 791 0.39 -16.87 2.20
N TRP A 792 0.91 -17.63 3.16
CA TRP A 792 1.22 -19.05 3.01
C TRP A 792 0.50 -19.85 4.10
N ASN A 793 -0.36 -20.78 3.71
CA ASN A 793 -1.13 -21.63 4.62
C ASN A 793 -1.87 -20.85 5.74
N THR A 794 -2.32 -19.64 5.44
CA THR A 794 -3.09 -18.83 6.38
C THR A 794 -4.52 -19.36 6.52
N SER A 795 -5.20 -18.98 7.61
CA SER A 795 -6.60 -19.30 7.84
C SER A 795 -7.42 -18.06 8.20
N ASN A 796 -8.75 -18.17 8.17
CA ASN A 796 -9.75 -17.12 8.48
C ASN A 796 -10.18 -16.26 7.26
N GLU A 797 -10.38 -14.95 7.40
CA GLU A 797 -10.77 -14.06 6.29
C GLU A 797 -9.53 -13.48 5.61
N LEU A 798 -9.45 -13.55 4.28
CA LEU A 798 -8.37 -12.98 3.48
C LEU A 798 -8.89 -12.11 2.32
N VAL A 799 -8.38 -10.88 2.22
CA VAL A 799 -8.40 -10.07 0.99
C VAL A 799 -6.98 -9.93 0.46
N SER A 800 -6.77 -10.19 -0.82
CA SER A 800 -5.47 -9.99 -1.46
C SER A 800 -5.64 -9.53 -2.90
N GLN A 801 -5.17 -8.31 -3.19
CA GLN A 801 -5.23 -7.68 -4.50
C GLN A 801 -3.83 -7.52 -5.10
N GLN A 802 -3.76 -7.42 -6.42
CA GLN A 802 -2.54 -7.16 -7.20
C GLN A 802 -2.39 -5.65 -7.45
N PRO A 803 -1.37 -4.98 -6.89
CA PRO A 803 -1.03 -3.61 -7.27
C PRO A 803 -0.54 -3.56 -8.74
N PRO A 804 -0.74 -2.47 -9.49
CA PRO A 804 -0.47 -2.43 -10.94
C PRO A 804 0.96 -2.78 -11.37
N THR A 805 1.95 -2.54 -10.50
CA THR A 805 3.39 -2.70 -10.79
C THR A 805 4.07 -3.76 -9.92
N ALA A 806 3.29 -4.59 -9.20
CA ALA A 806 3.81 -5.58 -8.27
C ALA A 806 2.84 -6.76 -8.13
N GLN A 807 3.24 -7.82 -7.42
CA GLN A 807 2.38 -9.00 -7.26
C GLN A 807 2.27 -9.42 -5.81
N ASN A 808 1.06 -9.56 -5.29
CA ASN A 808 0.81 -10.24 -4.02
C ASN A 808 0.42 -11.70 -4.28
N TYR A 809 0.72 -12.60 -3.35
CA TYR A 809 0.48 -14.05 -3.48
C TYR A 809 -0.34 -14.57 -2.31
N ALA A 810 -1.36 -15.38 -2.60
CA ALA A 810 -2.19 -16.06 -1.62
C ALA A 810 -2.20 -17.57 -1.90
N ILE A 811 -1.40 -18.31 -1.13
CA ILE A 811 -1.09 -19.72 -1.40
C ILE A 811 -1.53 -20.58 -0.22
N GLY A 812 -2.38 -21.58 -0.49
CA GLY A 812 -2.81 -22.58 0.50
C GLY A 812 -3.74 -22.03 1.58
N HIS A 813 -4.44 -20.93 1.32
CA HIS A 813 -5.33 -20.31 2.31
C HIS A 813 -6.58 -21.16 2.58
N VAL A 814 -6.94 -21.37 3.85
CA VAL A 814 -8.15 -22.08 4.28
C VAL A 814 -9.08 -21.15 5.05
N GLY A 815 -10.20 -20.77 4.45
CA GLY A 815 -11.12 -19.82 5.07
C GLY A 815 -12.03 -19.14 4.06
N LYS A 816 -12.28 -17.85 4.27
CA LYS A 816 -13.17 -17.06 3.41
C LYS A 816 -12.39 -15.98 2.69
N LYS A 817 -12.70 -15.77 1.41
CA LYS A 817 -12.33 -14.51 0.75
C LYS A 817 -13.17 -13.37 1.33
N GLY A 818 -12.52 -12.35 1.85
CA GLY A 818 -13.17 -11.15 2.34
C GLY A 818 -13.67 -10.25 1.20
N LYS A 819 -14.46 -9.23 1.53
CA LYS A 819 -14.86 -8.20 0.58
C LYS A 819 -13.82 -7.07 0.61
N ALA A 820 -13.16 -6.83 -0.52
CA ALA A 820 -12.25 -5.69 -0.66
C ALA A 820 -13.01 -4.36 -0.56
N LEU A 821 -12.31 -3.29 -0.15
CA LEU A 821 -12.86 -1.94 -0.11
C LEU A 821 -13.27 -1.46 -1.50
N LEU A 822 -12.40 -1.70 -2.49
CA LEU A 822 -12.57 -1.31 -3.89
C LEU A 822 -12.46 -2.53 -4.82
N PRO A 823 -13.15 -2.55 -5.98
CA PRO A 823 -14.09 -1.53 -6.46
C PRO A 823 -15.41 -1.49 -5.68
N ASN A 824 -16.07 -0.34 -5.66
CA ASN A 824 -17.42 -0.16 -5.15
C ASN A 824 -18.17 0.93 -5.97
N SER A 825 -19.39 1.29 -5.57
CA SER A 825 -20.18 2.29 -6.30
C SER A 825 -19.59 3.71 -6.29
N TYR A 826 -18.70 4.02 -5.34
CA TYR A 826 -18.01 5.32 -5.27
C TYR A 826 -16.73 5.34 -6.12
N ASP A 827 -15.96 4.25 -6.12
CA ASP A 827 -14.81 4.06 -7.01
C ASP A 827 -14.92 2.69 -7.71
N PRO A 828 -15.47 2.66 -8.94
CA PRO A 828 -15.69 1.41 -9.65
C PRO A 828 -14.46 0.94 -10.45
N ARG A 829 -13.33 1.65 -10.39
CA ARG A 829 -12.12 1.26 -11.14
C ARG A 829 -11.68 -0.14 -10.70
N LEU A 830 -11.37 -1.01 -11.66
CA LEU A 830 -11.06 -2.40 -11.37
C LEU A 830 -9.73 -2.51 -10.61
N ARG A 831 -9.70 -3.40 -9.62
CA ARG A 831 -8.48 -3.83 -8.93
C ARG A 831 -8.35 -5.32 -9.20
N ASN A 832 -7.21 -5.74 -9.72
CA ASN A 832 -6.96 -7.14 -9.99
C ASN A 832 -6.80 -7.91 -8.67
N GLU A 833 -7.21 -9.18 -8.66
CA GLU A 833 -6.94 -10.09 -7.55
C GLU A 833 -5.43 -10.42 -7.53
N ALA A 834 -4.92 -10.73 -6.33
CA ALA A 834 -3.61 -11.35 -6.18
C ALA A 834 -3.53 -12.71 -6.90
N PHE A 835 -2.34 -13.29 -6.97
CA PHE A 835 -2.19 -14.67 -7.45
C PHE A 835 -2.69 -15.63 -6.37
N TRP A 836 -3.78 -16.33 -6.63
CA TRP A 836 -4.37 -17.31 -5.72
C TRP A 836 -4.06 -18.74 -6.15
N ASP A 837 -3.59 -19.56 -5.22
CA ASP A 837 -3.28 -20.97 -5.47
C ASP A 837 -3.70 -21.84 -4.29
N SER A 838 -4.22 -23.04 -4.59
CA SER A 838 -4.72 -24.00 -3.61
C SER A 838 -5.69 -23.40 -2.56
N PHE A 839 -6.62 -22.53 -2.97
CA PHE A 839 -7.63 -21.98 -2.06
C PHE A 839 -8.54 -23.10 -1.51
N GLY A 840 -8.72 -23.13 -0.20
CA GLY A 840 -9.49 -24.14 0.52
C GLY A 840 -8.68 -25.37 0.96
N THR A 841 -7.38 -25.43 0.68
CA THR A 841 -6.51 -26.54 1.12
C THR A 841 -5.08 -26.06 1.34
N HIS A 842 -4.52 -26.33 2.52
CA HIS A 842 -3.11 -26.04 2.79
C HIS A 842 -2.17 -26.82 1.87
N VAL A 843 -1.07 -26.18 1.48
CA VAL A 843 -0.02 -26.76 0.65
C VAL A 843 1.15 -27.25 1.51
N THR A 844 1.98 -28.11 0.91
CA THR A 844 3.31 -28.46 1.40
C THR A 844 4.39 -27.63 0.69
N PRO A 845 5.48 -27.24 1.38
CA PRO A 845 5.76 -27.45 2.81
C PRO A 845 4.80 -26.68 3.74
N ARG A 846 4.74 -27.08 5.02
CA ARG A 846 3.86 -26.43 6.01
C ARG A 846 4.15 -24.93 6.13
N SER A 847 5.41 -24.55 6.04
CA SER A 847 5.87 -23.17 6.17
C SER A 847 6.86 -22.87 5.05
N LEU A 848 6.63 -21.74 4.38
CA LEU A 848 7.55 -21.19 3.39
C LEU A 848 8.81 -20.69 4.08
N TYR A 849 8.70 -19.94 5.18
CA TYR A 849 9.86 -19.38 5.90
C TYR A 849 10.78 -20.48 6.41
N ILE A 850 10.23 -21.50 7.08
CA ILE A 850 11.02 -22.60 7.65
C ILE A 850 11.73 -23.35 6.52
N GLN A 851 11.05 -23.65 5.42
CA GLN A 851 11.70 -24.33 4.30
C GLN A 851 12.78 -23.45 3.64
N GLN A 852 12.54 -22.15 3.44
CA GLN A 852 13.55 -21.22 2.93
C GLN A 852 14.79 -21.18 3.84
N LEU A 853 14.57 -21.22 5.15
CA LEU A 853 15.64 -21.29 6.12
C LEU A 853 16.40 -22.61 6.02
N GLN A 854 15.72 -23.75 5.91
CA GLN A 854 16.33 -25.06 5.67
C GLN A 854 17.13 -25.09 4.36
N ASP A 855 16.64 -24.38 3.34
CA ASP A 855 17.31 -24.27 2.06
C ASP A 855 18.65 -23.54 2.20
N ARG A 856 18.66 -22.45 2.98
CA ARG A 856 19.82 -21.57 3.23
C ARG A 856 20.85 -22.15 4.20
N ILE A 857 20.42 -22.70 5.35
CA ILE A 857 21.32 -23.09 6.45
C ILE A 857 21.30 -24.60 6.77
N GLY A 858 20.45 -25.38 6.11
CA GLY A 858 20.33 -26.82 6.32
C GLY A 858 19.35 -27.21 7.43
N ALA A 859 18.79 -28.42 7.34
CA ALA A 859 17.72 -28.90 8.23
C ALA A 859 18.17 -29.06 9.69
N GLU A 860 19.41 -29.48 9.94
CA GLU A 860 19.94 -29.66 11.29
C GLU A 860 19.99 -28.33 12.06
N ALA A 861 20.46 -27.27 11.42
CA ALA A 861 20.51 -25.93 12.01
C ALA A 861 19.10 -25.39 12.30
N VAL A 862 18.13 -25.69 11.44
CA VAL A 862 16.72 -25.30 11.67
C VAL A 862 16.09 -26.05 12.83
N ASN A 863 16.33 -27.35 12.95
CA ASN A 863 15.77 -28.14 14.05
C ASN A 863 16.19 -27.58 15.41
N LEU A 864 17.45 -27.17 15.56
CA LEU A 864 17.98 -26.53 16.77
C LEU A 864 17.26 -25.21 17.13
N LEU A 865 16.67 -24.52 16.16
CA LEU A 865 15.91 -23.27 16.37
C LEU A 865 14.44 -23.53 16.75
N THR A 866 13.88 -24.66 16.31
CA THR A 866 12.45 -24.98 16.48
C THR A 866 12.14 -25.83 17.71
N THR A 867 13.14 -26.48 18.31
CA THR A 867 12.98 -27.32 19.51
C THR A 867 13.40 -26.63 20.82
N GLY A 868 13.89 -25.38 20.74
CA GLY A 868 14.48 -24.62 21.84
C GLY A 868 13.56 -23.59 22.46
#